data_AF-A0AAU9X5S5-F1
#
_entry.id   AF-A0AAU9X5S5-F1
#
_cell.length_a   1.000
_cell.length_b   1.000
_cell.length_c   1.000
_cell.angle_alpha   90.00
_cell.angle_beta   90.00
_cell.angle_gamma   90.00
#
_symmetry.space_group_name_H-M   'P 1'
#
loop_
_entity.id
_entity.type
_entity.pdbx_description
1 polymer ?
#
loop_
_entity_poly.entity_id
_entity_poly.type
_entity_poly.pdbx_seq_one_letter_code
_entity_poly.pdbx_strand_id
1 'polypeptide(L)'
;MTFNGFGTQTAWPDGTCFASKDREISKGRTYIRDLSQGMNSFNIVGLVVAKQGVHAFPDRKNPGTEKCHFFFTLRDTPTDFINVNCWGNERFIYDLANSFKINDVVEVRNPQIQNKQSNEAEQRWRPWTSSPYQLHVSETYSSVSLFSGWDMSEFDKISHVPFKASNDFYTLGDIIANDQNLHGEHVNIQAVVKSIGVPRDIVTKTGKRVKRCEVVLFDETCYSFPLIMWDEDTIEMSQTWMPKDIILFIADVKVTFDDFKKCMIATCDNKTIITANPDTMEARYLYNYAQSLELLDDDPLNNPEASLEGYNLENVKNVYSVQQLKQIMAELDNSTQQIPTFGIVYACLTSFDIDSDVKQVIASRCVSCNQRVALLSETCMNPECPVSSNPTPSSSSTPQQTIKTQYEIMVSLSDHTGTVENCRLAENCAETMCGCKAVDFARWTIPQLTNLKLQFLLERDTKTKMWDRNIMSSCEVVKDRLYFVSVSCKPRNNSSYHYFSVDPDSTLDGCKFHDTPYFGPPNLAGIYRFCCLVNTKLHMVPVSKKIVLYTTANEGFSDAKKRTRSVFLCGAFAMCQLKMTAEEIYALLEKHFLSSTLVSYCDINGNVSHNLSILDCLKGFEKAIALGFFKFDEFDLNRYEQEERAFDLNWIIPGKLLALSDPQRRPELKVSRFSRLRKYFRQTGVKGVVRLNKDDNMVKYGLIYDARCFTANGFSHSDLYYEDGGIPTKAIIKKFTRVVDQCDGAVAVHCRAGLGRTGTLIACYLIRHYRFSAAESVGWLRICRPGSVSTLQHCFLEHKQEPIMRGYPEDMKIEDLTEAVKKSLNMFSYQNTIIEEQEE
;
A
#
# COMPACT_ATOMS: atom_id res chain seq x y z
N MET A 1 39.74 24.62 -4.01
CA MET A 1 39.86 25.60 -5.11
C MET A 1 38.58 26.41 -5.11
N THR A 2 38.70 27.72 -4.92
CA THR A 2 37.60 28.69 -4.86
C THR A 2 37.02 28.92 -6.25
N PHE A 3 35.73 28.65 -6.43
CA PHE A 3 34.99 29.01 -7.64
C PHE A 3 34.51 30.47 -7.50
N ASN A 4 35.41 31.41 -7.84
CA ASN A 4 35.10 32.83 -7.95
C ASN A 4 35.04 33.19 -9.43
N GLY A 5 33.85 33.54 -9.94
CA GLY A 5 33.69 34.17 -11.24
C GLY A 5 32.38 33.87 -11.94
N PHE A 6 31.26 34.40 -11.44
CA PHE A 6 30.06 34.56 -12.27
C PHE A 6 30.35 35.62 -13.34
N GLY A 7 30.66 35.15 -14.56
CA GLY A 7 30.75 36.01 -15.73
C GLY A 7 29.35 36.41 -16.19
N THR A 8 29.11 37.71 -16.30
CA THR A 8 27.88 38.28 -16.88
C THR A 8 27.68 37.76 -18.30
N GLN A 9 26.51 37.18 -18.57
CA GLN A 9 26.16 36.63 -19.86
C GLN A 9 25.93 37.73 -20.88
N THR A 10 26.61 37.55 -22.01
CA THR A 10 26.88 38.63 -22.95
C THR A 10 25.66 38.94 -23.86
N ALA A 11 25.01 37.85 -24.33
CA ALA A 11 24.06 37.78 -25.45
C ALA A 11 23.48 36.37 -25.71
N TRP A 12 22.26 36.28 -26.27
CA TRP A 12 21.47 35.07 -26.63
C TRP A 12 20.69 35.26 -27.97
N PRO A 13 19.97 34.25 -28.53
CA PRO A 13 19.69 34.09 -29.98
C PRO A 13 18.65 35.02 -30.63
N ASP A 14 18.11 36.02 -29.93
CA ASP A 14 17.22 37.03 -30.51
C ASP A 14 17.98 38.20 -31.17
N GLY A 15 19.32 38.23 -31.07
CA GLY A 15 20.17 39.11 -31.87
C GLY A 15 20.84 40.27 -31.13
N THR A 16 20.89 40.29 -29.80
CA THR A 16 21.80 41.20 -29.08
C THR A 16 23.20 40.57 -28.95
N CYS A 17 24.28 41.35 -29.13
CA CYS A 17 25.65 40.86 -29.43
C CYS A 17 26.61 40.81 -28.24
N PHE A 18 27.54 39.83 -28.22
CA PHE A 18 28.97 40.10 -27.97
C PHE A 18 29.80 39.68 -29.17
N ALA A 19 30.13 40.66 -30.00
CA ALA A 19 31.29 40.55 -30.86
C ALA A 19 32.53 40.71 -29.97
N SER A 20 33.08 39.62 -29.43
CA SER A 20 34.49 39.64 -29.01
C SER A 20 35.33 39.15 -30.19
N LYS A 21 35.71 40.10 -31.05
CA LYS A 21 36.98 40.02 -31.77
C LYS A 21 38.05 39.99 -30.69
N ASP A 22 38.61 38.82 -30.43
CA ASP A 22 39.95 38.55 -29.91
C ASP A 22 39.96 37.14 -29.31
N ARG A 23 40.51 36.17 -30.04
CA ARG A 23 40.94 34.90 -29.45
C ARG A 23 42.30 34.54 -30.03
N GLU A 24 43.30 34.59 -29.17
CA GLU A 24 44.60 33.99 -29.45
C GLU A 24 44.42 32.50 -29.75
N ILE A 25 45.03 32.07 -30.85
CA ILE A 25 45.07 30.68 -31.30
C ILE A 25 45.88 29.90 -30.25
N SER A 26 45.19 29.22 -29.34
CA SER A 26 45.84 28.19 -28.52
C SER A 26 46.33 27.08 -29.45
N LYS A 27 47.66 26.98 -29.56
CA LYS A 27 48.35 26.07 -30.48
C LYS A 27 47.87 24.62 -30.27
N GLY A 28 47.22 24.03 -31.28
CA GLY A 28 47.16 22.56 -31.46
C GLY A 28 45.80 21.86 -31.41
N ARG A 29 44.66 22.55 -31.23
CA ARG A 29 43.32 21.93 -31.30
C ARG A 29 42.48 22.47 -32.46
N THR A 30 41.65 21.61 -33.06
CA THR A 30 40.65 21.96 -34.09
C THR A 30 39.27 22.05 -33.46
N TYR A 31 38.53 23.12 -33.74
CA TYR A 31 37.15 23.28 -33.27
C TYR A 31 36.17 22.48 -34.13
N ILE A 32 35.06 22.05 -33.54
CA ILE A 32 33.97 21.31 -34.19
C ILE A 32 33.40 22.09 -35.38
N ARG A 33 33.26 23.41 -35.25
CA ARG A 33 32.77 24.30 -36.33
C ARG A 33 33.70 24.41 -37.53
N ASP A 34 34.99 24.14 -37.34
CA ASP A 34 36.02 24.28 -38.38
C ASP A 34 36.23 22.98 -39.17
N LEU A 35 35.48 21.92 -38.84
CA LEU A 35 35.58 20.63 -39.53
C LEU A 35 35.08 20.74 -40.97
N SER A 36 35.80 20.09 -41.87
CA SER A 36 35.43 20.00 -43.28
C SER A 36 35.78 18.64 -43.85
N GLN A 37 35.03 18.22 -44.88
CA GLN A 37 35.24 16.93 -45.53
C GLN A 37 36.66 16.84 -46.11
N GLY A 38 37.40 15.78 -45.74
CA GLY A 38 38.76 15.53 -46.21
C GLY A 38 39.88 16.07 -45.31
N MET A 39 39.55 16.72 -44.18
CA MET A 39 40.54 16.99 -43.14
C MET A 39 41.10 15.68 -42.57
N ASN A 40 42.43 15.62 -42.45
CA ASN A 40 43.18 14.51 -41.88
C ASN A 40 44.15 15.04 -40.83
N SER A 41 44.58 14.17 -39.91
CA SER A 41 45.64 14.45 -38.93
C SER A 41 45.38 15.66 -38.02
N PHE A 42 44.20 15.72 -37.41
CA PHE A 42 43.81 16.77 -36.47
C PHE A 42 43.34 16.19 -35.14
N ASN A 43 43.31 17.03 -34.11
CA ASN A 43 42.86 16.66 -32.77
C ASN A 43 41.70 17.57 -32.35
N ILE A 44 40.66 16.99 -31.77
CA ILE A 44 39.55 17.72 -31.14
C ILE A 44 39.67 17.55 -29.63
N VAL A 45 39.52 18.64 -28.90
CA VAL A 45 39.39 18.62 -27.44
C VAL A 45 37.97 19.07 -27.11
N GLY A 46 37.24 18.25 -26.36
CA GLY A 46 35.84 18.54 -26.05
C GLY A 46 35.39 17.90 -24.74
N LEU A 47 34.37 18.52 -24.14
CA LEU A 47 33.62 18.00 -23.00
C LEU A 47 32.69 16.87 -23.46
N VAL A 48 32.71 15.75 -22.77
CA VAL A 48 31.79 14.62 -22.99
C VAL A 48 30.44 14.94 -22.35
N VAL A 49 29.42 15.23 -23.16
CA VAL A 49 28.07 15.63 -22.68
C VAL A 49 27.06 14.48 -22.66
N ALA A 50 27.32 13.42 -23.42
CA ALA A 50 26.51 12.21 -23.44
C ALA A 50 27.37 11.01 -23.79
N LYS A 51 27.02 9.84 -23.27
CA LYS A 51 27.72 8.58 -23.50
C LYS A 51 26.72 7.43 -23.49
N GLN A 52 26.94 6.45 -24.35
CA GLN A 52 26.10 5.25 -24.47
C GLN A 52 26.91 4.01 -24.10
N GLY A 53 26.24 2.99 -23.56
CA GLY A 53 26.85 1.71 -23.26
C GLY A 53 27.41 0.96 -24.48
N VAL A 54 28.33 0.03 -24.21
CA VAL A 54 28.98 -0.81 -25.24
C VAL A 54 27.98 -1.80 -25.86
N HIS A 55 28.01 -1.90 -27.18
CA HIS A 55 27.21 -2.83 -27.98
C HIS A 55 28.12 -3.79 -28.77
N ALA A 56 28.01 -5.09 -28.46
CA ALA A 56 28.69 -6.18 -29.14
C ALA A 56 27.81 -6.83 -30.22
N PHE A 57 28.40 -7.21 -31.35
CA PHE A 57 27.75 -7.97 -32.41
C PHE A 57 28.76 -8.87 -33.16
N PRO A 58 28.34 -9.97 -33.80
CA PRO A 58 29.25 -10.88 -34.51
C PRO A 58 29.94 -10.22 -35.72
N ASP A 59 31.25 -10.38 -35.87
CA ASP A 59 31.99 -9.86 -37.03
C ASP A 59 31.68 -10.66 -38.29
N ARG A 60 31.03 -10.01 -39.26
CA ARG A 60 30.71 -10.62 -40.56
C ARG A 60 31.95 -10.94 -41.40
N LYS A 61 33.08 -10.24 -41.17
CA LYS A 61 34.31 -10.42 -41.94
C LYS A 61 35.22 -11.51 -41.35
N ASN A 62 35.15 -11.73 -40.04
CA ASN A 62 35.97 -12.70 -39.30
C ASN A 62 35.05 -13.58 -38.42
N PRO A 63 34.48 -14.66 -38.99
CA PRO A 63 33.57 -15.55 -38.27
C PRO A 63 34.23 -16.12 -37.00
N GLY A 64 33.56 -15.97 -35.85
CA GLY A 64 34.07 -16.38 -34.54
C GLY A 64 34.69 -15.26 -33.70
N THR A 65 34.74 -14.03 -34.21
CA THR A 65 35.11 -12.83 -33.45
C THR A 65 33.92 -11.88 -33.33
N GLU A 66 33.86 -11.11 -32.25
CA GLU A 66 32.85 -10.07 -32.04
C GLU A 66 33.47 -8.69 -32.28
N LYS A 67 32.69 -7.80 -32.89
CA LYS A 67 32.99 -6.37 -32.96
C LYS A 67 32.14 -5.63 -31.95
N CYS A 68 32.77 -4.69 -31.28
CA CYS A 68 32.13 -3.82 -30.32
C CYS A 68 32.12 -2.40 -30.85
N HIS A 69 31.12 -1.65 -30.42
CA HIS A 69 31.07 -0.22 -30.64
C HIS A 69 30.32 0.49 -29.51
N PHE A 70 30.61 1.77 -29.33
CA PHE A 70 29.85 2.66 -28.44
C PHE A 70 29.91 4.09 -28.96
N PHE A 71 29.03 4.93 -28.43
CA PHE A 71 28.89 6.32 -28.85
C PHE A 71 29.05 7.27 -27.69
N PHE A 72 29.59 8.45 -27.98
CA PHE A 72 29.53 9.59 -27.08
C PHE A 72 29.41 10.89 -27.87
N THR A 73 28.96 11.94 -27.21
CA THR A 73 28.75 13.27 -27.81
C THR A 73 29.70 14.26 -27.17
N LEU A 74 30.38 15.04 -28.00
CA LEU A 74 31.31 16.08 -27.59
C LEU A 74 30.73 17.47 -27.78
N ARG A 75 31.16 18.37 -26.89
CA ARG A 75 30.94 19.81 -26.96
C ARG A 75 32.28 20.53 -26.78
N ASP A 76 32.59 21.48 -27.65
CA ASP A 76 33.78 22.33 -27.51
C ASP A 76 33.45 23.82 -27.32
N THR A 77 32.25 24.24 -27.71
CA THR A 77 31.72 25.60 -27.48
C THR A 77 30.28 25.56 -26.97
N PRO A 78 29.68 26.69 -26.56
CA PRO A 78 28.28 26.74 -26.17
C PRO A 78 27.29 26.22 -27.24
N THR A 79 27.63 26.23 -28.52
CA THR A 79 26.69 25.91 -29.62
C THR A 79 27.11 24.72 -30.49
N ASP A 80 28.34 24.25 -30.34
CA ASP A 80 28.93 23.29 -31.26
C ASP A 80 29.04 21.90 -30.62
N PHE A 81 28.36 20.93 -31.25
CA PHE A 81 28.26 19.56 -30.77
C PHE A 81 28.56 18.58 -31.90
N ILE A 82 29.18 17.45 -31.58
CA ILE A 82 29.45 16.37 -32.54
C ILE A 82 29.33 14.99 -31.91
N ASN A 83 28.79 14.04 -32.67
CA ASN A 83 28.72 12.64 -32.25
C ASN A 83 30.00 11.91 -32.65
N VAL A 84 30.51 11.09 -31.75
CA VAL A 84 31.71 10.26 -31.92
C VAL A 84 31.32 8.79 -31.84
N ASN A 85 31.71 8.04 -32.85
CA ASN A 85 31.40 6.63 -33.02
C ASN A 85 32.69 5.81 -32.94
N CYS A 86 32.83 4.96 -31.93
CA CYS A 86 34.03 4.18 -31.69
C CYS A 86 33.81 2.73 -32.10
N TRP A 87 34.66 2.19 -32.98
CA TRP A 87 34.62 0.79 -33.41
C TRP A 87 35.94 0.08 -33.14
N GLY A 88 35.87 -1.18 -32.73
CA GLY A 88 37.05 -2.01 -32.54
C GLY A 88 36.70 -3.41 -32.06
N ASN A 89 37.74 -4.13 -31.64
CA ASN A 89 37.54 -5.38 -30.90
C ASN A 89 37.00 -5.09 -29.48
N GLU A 90 36.54 -6.16 -28.82
CA GLU A 90 35.96 -6.11 -27.48
C GLU A 90 36.88 -5.40 -26.47
N ARG A 91 38.13 -5.85 -26.34
CA ARG A 91 39.07 -5.32 -25.34
C ARG A 91 39.31 -3.82 -25.52
N PHE A 92 39.62 -3.37 -26.73
CA PHE A 92 39.86 -1.96 -27.02
C PHE A 92 38.66 -1.09 -26.66
N ILE A 93 37.44 -1.52 -27.02
CA ILE A 93 36.23 -0.73 -26.79
C ILE A 93 35.87 -0.67 -25.31
N TYR A 94 35.99 -1.76 -24.56
CA TYR A 94 35.76 -1.73 -23.12
C TYR A 94 36.82 -0.88 -22.38
N ASP A 95 38.09 -1.00 -22.74
CA ASP A 95 39.16 -0.17 -22.17
C ASP A 95 38.93 1.32 -22.46
N LEU A 96 38.53 1.65 -23.70
CA LEU A 96 38.22 3.03 -24.11
C LEU A 96 36.98 3.58 -23.40
N ALA A 97 35.88 2.82 -23.37
CA ALA A 97 34.65 3.22 -22.71
C ALA A 97 34.85 3.44 -21.20
N ASN A 98 35.75 2.71 -20.55
CA ASN A 98 36.05 2.88 -19.13
C ASN A 98 37.08 3.99 -18.83
N SER A 99 37.73 4.53 -19.85
CA SER A 99 38.82 5.51 -19.69
C SER A 99 38.36 6.95 -19.39
N PHE A 100 37.07 7.25 -19.59
CA PHE A 100 36.47 8.56 -19.31
C PHE A 100 34.97 8.44 -19.01
N LYS A 101 34.43 9.50 -18.40
CA LYS A 101 33.05 9.65 -17.95
C LYS A 101 32.37 10.86 -18.58
N ILE A 102 31.06 10.99 -18.35
CA ILE A 102 30.32 12.21 -18.67
C ILE A 102 30.89 13.35 -17.80
N ASN A 103 31.01 14.54 -18.38
CA ASN A 103 31.70 15.72 -17.84
C ASN A 103 33.24 15.66 -17.82
N ASP A 104 33.87 14.57 -18.28
CA ASP A 104 35.30 14.60 -18.57
C ASP A 104 35.57 15.35 -19.87
N VAL A 105 36.76 15.96 -19.94
CA VAL A 105 37.27 16.54 -21.19
C VAL A 105 38.26 15.57 -21.81
N VAL A 106 38.01 15.23 -23.06
CA VAL A 106 38.82 14.27 -23.81
C VAL A 106 39.45 14.92 -25.03
N GLU A 107 40.65 14.45 -25.37
CA GLU A 107 41.31 14.72 -26.63
C GLU A 107 41.11 13.52 -27.56
N VAL A 108 40.43 13.75 -28.68
CA VAL A 108 40.26 12.77 -29.76
C VAL A 108 41.28 13.09 -30.85
N ARG A 109 42.30 12.23 -30.99
CA ARG A 109 43.36 12.38 -31.99
C ARG A 109 43.08 11.57 -33.24
N ASN A 110 43.29 12.19 -34.39
CA ASN A 110 43.14 11.60 -35.72
C ASN A 110 41.81 10.85 -35.94
N PRO A 111 40.63 11.41 -35.59
CA PRO A 111 39.37 10.80 -35.95
C PRO A 111 39.12 10.91 -37.46
N GLN A 112 38.39 9.94 -38.03
CA GLN A 112 37.90 10.05 -39.40
C GLN A 112 36.58 10.82 -39.43
N ILE A 113 36.49 11.82 -40.31
CA ILE A 113 35.26 12.59 -40.52
C ILE A 113 34.33 11.82 -41.45
N GLN A 114 33.08 11.66 -41.05
CA GLN A 114 32.01 11.13 -41.87
C GLN A 114 30.85 12.13 -41.93
N ASN A 115 30.14 12.17 -43.06
CA ASN A 115 28.90 12.95 -43.14
C ASN A 115 27.86 12.33 -42.20
N LYS A 116 27.19 13.18 -41.42
CA LYS A 116 26.06 12.78 -40.60
C LYS A 116 24.95 12.29 -41.53
N GLN A 117 24.55 11.03 -41.42
CA GLN A 117 23.51 10.48 -42.28
C GLN A 117 22.15 11.05 -41.84
N SER A 118 21.42 11.67 -42.76
CA SER A 118 20.12 12.31 -42.51
C SER A 118 18.96 11.32 -42.44
N ASN A 119 19.20 10.07 -42.03
CA ASN A 119 18.15 9.05 -41.96
C ASN A 119 17.36 9.23 -40.66
N GLU A 120 16.03 9.32 -40.72
CA GLU A 120 15.16 9.43 -39.53
C GLU A 120 15.47 8.36 -38.47
N ALA A 121 15.89 7.16 -38.91
CA ALA A 121 16.23 6.06 -38.02
C ALA A 121 17.45 6.35 -37.12
N GLU A 122 18.47 7.09 -37.56
CA GLU A 122 19.63 7.42 -36.72
C GLU A 122 19.34 8.58 -35.76
N GLN A 123 18.50 9.53 -36.16
CA GLN A 123 18.04 10.64 -35.30
C GLN A 123 17.08 10.16 -34.19
N ARG A 124 16.49 8.97 -34.33
CA ARG A 124 15.61 8.37 -33.31
C ARG A 124 16.33 7.84 -32.07
N TRP A 125 17.65 7.62 -32.12
CA TRP A 125 18.37 6.88 -31.06
C TRP A 125 19.64 7.55 -30.53
N ARG A 126 19.89 8.82 -30.89
CA ARG A 126 21.09 9.56 -30.44
C ARG A 126 20.74 11.03 -30.20
N PRO A 127 21.53 11.75 -29.40
CA PRO A 127 21.32 13.18 -29.23
C PRO A 127 21.53 13.89 -30.57
N TRP A 128 20.72 14.92 -30.78
CA TRP A 128 20.93 15.83 -31.90
C TRP A 128 22.31 16.51 -31.76
N THR A 129 22.89 17.00 -32.86
CA THR A 129 24.17 17.72 -32.84
C THR A 129 24.18 18.77 -33.94
N SER A 130 24.82 19.91 -33.69
CA SER A 130 24.90 21.02 -34.64
C SER A 130 25.87 20.78 -35.79
N SER A 131 26.92 19.96 -35.60
CA SER A 131 27.83 19.60 -36.68
C SER A 131 27.12 18.78 -37.77
N PRO A 132 27.33 19.07 -39.07
CA PRO A 132 26.86 18.24 -40.17
C PRO A 132 27.69 16.95 -40.34
N TYR A 133 28.73 16.78 -39.52
CA TYR A 133 29.61 15.64 -39.52
C TYR A 133 29.44 14.78 -38.26
N GLN A 134 29.98 13.57 -38.31
CA GLN A 134 30.23 12.70 -37.18
C GLN A 134 31.67 12.19 -37.24
N LEU A 135 32.23 11.87 -36.07
CA LEU A 135 33.59 11.36 -35.98
C LEU A 135 33.57 9.85 -35.84
N HIS A 136 34.52 9.20 -36.51
CA HIS A 136 34.74 7.77 -36.40
C HIS A 136 36.13 7.51 -35.80
N VAL A 137 36.16 6.76 -34.70
CA VAL A 137 37.36 6.38 -33.96
C VAL A 137 37.57 4.89 -34.11
N SER A 138 38.79 4.49 -34.48
CA SER A 138 39.20 3.09 -34.63
C SER A 138 40.55 2.87 -33.97
N GLU A 139 40.74 1.68 -33.40
CA GLU A 139 42.01 1.25 -32.80
C GLU A 139 43.22 1.34 -33.75
N THR A 140 42.95 1.32 -35.06
CA THR A 140 43.98 1.31 -36.11
C THR A 140 44.63 2.67 -36.37
N TYR A 141 43.92 3.77 -36.10
CA TYR A 141 44.37 5.11 -36.55
C TYR A 141 43.98 6.28 -35.63
N SER A 142 43.14 6.05 -34.61
CA SER A 142 42.69 7.11 -33.69
C SER A 142 43.02 6.75 -32.24
N SER A 143 43.11 7.76 -31.38
CA SER A 143 43.20 7.57 -29.93
C SER A 143 42.31 8.59 -29.21
N VAL A 144 41.69 8.17 -28.11
CA VAL A 144 40.99 9.08 -27.18
C VAL A 144 41.67 8.98 -25.82
N SER A 145 41.97 10.12 -25.22
CA SER A 145 42.57 10.20 -23.88
C SER A 145 42.01 11.38 -23.11
N LEU A 146 41.99 11.29 -21.79
CA LEU A 146 41.70 12.44 -20.93
C LEU A 146 42.66 13.58 -21.25
N PHE A 147 42.11 14.79 -21.40
CA PHE A 147 42.90 15.96 -21.75
C PHE A 147 43.65 16.46 -20.52
N SER A 148 44.98 16.57 -20.62
CA SER A 148 45.88 16.99 -19.55
C SER A 148 46.42 18.42 -19.72
N GLY A 149 45.67 19.28 -20.42
CA GLY A 149 46.05 20.68 -20.63
C GLY A 149 45.94 21.51 -19.36
N TRP A 150 46.63 22.66 -19.34
CA TRP A 150 46.72 23.54 -18.18
C TRP A 150 45.52 24.49 -18.03
N ASP A 151 44.75 24.74 -19.10
CA ASP A 151 43.56 25.59 -19.09
C ASP A 151 42.30 24.79 -19.42
N MET A 152 41.51 24.53 -18.38
CA MET A 152 40.22 23.83 -18.42
C MET A 152 39.04 24.78 -18.19
N SER A 153 39.30 26.06 -17.95
CA SER A 153 38.31 27.03 -17.45
C SER A 153 37.19 27.30 -18.45
N GLU A 154 37.45 27.13 -19.74
CA GLU A 154 36.42 27.26 -20.79
C GLU A 154 35.42 26.08 -20.74
N PHE A 155 35.91 24.85 -20.49
CA PHE A 155 35.07 23.65 -20.47
C PHE A 155 34.15 23.60 -19.27
N ASP A 156 34.63 24.12 -18.15
CA ASP A 156 33.92 24.29 -16.89
C ASP A 156 32.77 25.32 -17.01
N LYS A 157 32.94 26.37 -17.82
CA LYS A 157 31.84 27.29 -18.13
C LYS A 157 30.79 26.65 -19.03
N ILE A 158 31.21 25.94 -20.09
CA ILE A 158 30.26 25.33 -21.02
C ILE A 158 29.57 24.09 -20.47
N SER A 159 30.07 23.45 -19.40
CA SER A 159 29.36 22.34 -18.73
C SER A 159 28.06 22.78 -18.06
N HIS A 160 27.93 24.07 -17.74
CA HIS A 160 26.73 24.66 -17.16
C HIS A 160 25.81 25.33 -18.20
N VAL A 161 26.12 25.26 -19.49
CA VAL A 161 25.25 25.83 -20.53
C VAL A 161 24.26 24.75 -21.00
N PRO A 162 22.93 24.98 -20.99
CA PRO A 162 21.97 24.01 -21.49
C PRO A 162 22.22 23.56 -22.93
N PHE A 163 21.77 22.34 -23.25
CA PHE A 163 21.85 21.77 -24.61
C PHE A 163 20.80 22.36 -25.57
N LYS A 164 19.67 22.83 -25.04
CA LYS A 164 18.56 23.48 -25.78
C LYS A 164 18.39 24.90 -25.29
N ALA A 165 17.44 25.65 -25.86
CA ALA A 165 17.13 26.99 -25.38
C ALA A 165 16.67 26.93 -23.91
N SER A 166 17.14 27.86 -23.09
CA SER A 166 16.90 27.84 -21.63
C SER A 166 15.43 28.00 -21.24
N ASN A 167 14.61 28.53 -22.14
CA ASN A 167 13.17 28.72 -21.97
C ASN A 167 12.34 27.63 -22.67
N ASP A 168 12.97 26.68 -23.36
CA ASP A 168 12.30 25.58 -24.04
C ASP A 168 12.27 24.37 -23.12
N PHE A 169 11.37 24.39 -22.13
CA PHE A 169 11.10 23.28 -21.23
C PHE A 169 9.63 23.26 -20.80
N TYR A 170 9.16 22.08 -20.41
CA TYR A 170 7.89 21.92 -19.73
C TYR A 170 8.11 22.01 -18.22
N THR A 171 7.21 22.69 -17.51
CA THR A 171 7.13 22.52 -16.06
C THR A 171 6.64 21.10 -15.74
N LEU A 172 6.97 20.58 -14.57
CA LEU A 172 6.53 19.25 -14.16
C LEU A 172 4.99 19.18 -14.06
N GLY A 173 4.35 20.27 -13.64
CA GLY A 173 2.91 20.45 -13.62
C GLY A 173 2.29 20.38 -15.01
N ASP A 174 2.90 21.00 -16.03
CA ASP A 174 2.42 20.92 -17.42
C ASP A 174 2.44 19.48 -17.93
N ILE A 175 3.48 18.71 -17.59
CA ILE A 175 3.58 17.30 -17.99
C ILE A 175 2.44 16.49 -17.36
N ILE A 176 2.14 16.74 -16.09
CA ILE A 176 1.05 16.06 -15.37
C ILE A 176 -0.32 16.49 -15.94
N ALA A 177 -0.51 17.77 -16.21
CA ALA A 177 -1.77 18.31 -16.73
C ALA A 177 -2.10 17.78 -18.14
N ASN A 178 -1.09 17.50 -18.96
CA ASN A 178 -1.27 16.88 -20.27
C ASN A 178 -1.46 15.36 -20.22
N ASP A 179 -1.17 14.72 -19.07
CA ASP A 179 -1.36 13.30 -18.79
C ASP A 179 -0.89 12.40 -19.95
N GLN A 180 -1.71 11.44 -20.40
CA GLN A 180 -1.34 10.47 -21.43
C GLN A 180 -1.13 11.07 -22.83
N ASN A 181 -1.45 12.36 -23.07
CA ASN A 181 -1.22 12.98 -24.36
C ASN A 181 0.27 13.14 -24.69
N LEU A 182 1.12 13.24 -23.66
CA LEU A 182 2.58 13.27 -23.81
C LEU A 182 3.21 11.87 -23.73
N HIS A 183 2.41 10.80 -23.67
CA HIS A 183 2.95 9.45 -23.53
C HIS A 183 3.85 9.09 -24.72
N GLY A 184 5.13 8.87 -24.43
CA GLY A 184 6.13 8.45 -25.40
C GLY A 184 6.90 9.58 -26.07
N GLU A 185 6.52 10.83 -25.81
CA GLU A 185 7.15 12.03 -26.37
C GLU A 185 8.47 12.37 -25.66
N HIS A 186 9.36 13.06 -26.38
CA HIS A 186 10.59 13.62 -25.83
C HIS A 186 10.38 15.10 -25.55
N VAL A 187 10.60 15.50 -24.30
CA VAL A 187 10.44 16.90 -23.84
C VAL A 187 11.70 17.35 -23.12
N ASN A 188 11.84 18.65 -22.92
CA ASN A 188 12.86 19.22 -22.05
C ASN A 188 12.25 19.53 -20.68
N ILE A 189 13.00 19.30 -19.60
CA ILE A 189 12.55 19.55 -18.22
C ILE A 189 13.61 20.39 -17.51
N GLN A 190 13.17 21.41 -16.77
CA GLN A 190 14.03 22.09 -15.81
C GLN A 190 13.47 21.93 -14.40
N ALA A 191 14.18 21.20 -13.53
CA ALA A 191 13.68 20.83 -12.21
C ALA A 191 14.81 20.70 -11.19
N VAL A 192 14.46 20.79 -9.90
CA VAL A 192 15.39 20.57 -8.79
C VAL A 192 15.42 19.09 -8.43
N VAL A 193 16.60 18.58 -8.09
CA VAL A 193 16.75 17.22 -7.55
C VAL A 193 16.18 17.18 -6.14
N LYS A 194 15.08 16.46 -5.92
CA LYS A 194 14.47 16.27 -4.60
C LYS A 194 15.16 15.19 -3.78
N SER A 195 15.40 14.04 -4.40
CA SER A 195 16.06 12.88 -3.78
C SER A 195 16.60 11.93 -4.84
N ILE A 196 17.60 11.14 -4.48
CA ILE A 196 18.30 10.21 -5.37
C ILE A 196 18.21 8.82 -4.77
N GLY A 197 17.63 7.88 -5.50
CA GLY A 197 17.52 6.48 -5.08
C GLY A 197 18.83 5.72 -5.24
N VAL A 198 18.95 4.61 -4.51
CA VAL A 198 20.08 3.68 -4.62
C VAL A 198 19.99 2.88 -5.94
N PRO A 199 21.07 2.77 -6.73
CA PRO A 199 21.10 1.93 -7.94
C PRO A 199 20.79 0.46 -7.65
N ARG A 200 19.92 -0.16 -8.45
CA ARG A 200 19.49 -1.57 -8.28
C ARG A 200 19.81 -2.39 -9.51
N ASP A 201 20.36 -3.58 -9.30
CA ASP A 201 20.53 -4.59 -10.35
C ASP A 201 19.20 -5.32 -10.61
N ILE A 202 18.80 -5.38 -11.87
CA ILE A 202 17.58 -6.04 -12.31
C ILE A 202 17.87 -6.95 -13.50
N VAL A 203 17.18 -8.09 -13.52
CA VAL A 203 17.25 -9.05 -14.64
C VAL A 203 16.01 -8.87 -15.48
N THR A 204 16.18 -8.48 -16.73
CA THR A 204 15.06 -8.32 -17.68
C THR A 204 14.42 -9.67 -17.99
N LYS A 205 13.22 -9.66 -18.58
CA LYS A 205 12.53 -10.88 -19.06
C LYS A 205 13.37 -11.70 -20.05
N THR A 206 14.32 -11.07 -20.73
CA THR A 206 15.26 -11.70 -21.67
C THR A 206 16.53 -12.22 -21.00
N GLY A 207 16.63 -12.14 -19.67
CA GLY A 207 17.81 -12.58 -18.90
C GLY A 207 18.96 -11.57 -18.87
N LYS A 208 18.82 -10.40 -19.49
CA LYS A 208 19.84 -9.34 -19.49
C LYS A 208 19.90 -8.69 -18.11
N ARG A 209 21.09 -8.57 -17.54
CA ARG A 209 21.32 -7.77 -16.31
C ARG A 209 21.44 -6.31 -16.70
N VAL A 210 20.63 -5.45 -16.09
CA VAL A 210 20.69 -3.99 -16.27
C VAL A 210 20.59 -3.33 -14.90
N LYS A 211 21.15 -2.11 -14.77
CA LYS A 211 21.00 -1.28 -13.57
C LYS A 211 19.81 -0.36 -13.74
N ARG A 212 19.20 0.04 -12.62
CA ARG A 212 18.15 1.06 -12.57
C ARG A 212 18.34 1.96 -11.37
N CYS A 213 18.27 3.26 -11.58
CA CYS A 213 18.22 4.28 -10.53
C CYS A 213 16.96 5.14 -10.74
N GLU A 214 16.37 5.60 -9.64
CA GLU A 214 15.23 6.52 -9.67
C GLU A 214 15.63 7.80 -8.93
N VAL A 215 15.49 8.94 -9.60
CA VAL A 215 15.70 10.28 -9.05
C VAL A 215 14.34 10.94 -8.97
N VAL A 216 14.01 11.60 -7.86
CA VAL A 216 12.78 12.36 -7.72
C VAL A 216 13.10 13.84 -7.97
N LEU A 217 12.33 14.47 -8.85
CA LEU A 217 12.44 15.88 -9.21
C LEU A 217 11.29 16.67 -8.60
N PHE A 218 11.48 17.97 -8.43
CA PHE A 218 10.40 18.91 -8.08
C PHE A 218 10.64 20.30 -8.66
N ASP A 219 9.57 21.07 -8.80
CA ASP A 219 9.58 22.49 -9.17
C ASP A 219 8.41 23.23 -8.46
N GLU A 220 8.15 24.47 -8.85
CA GLU A 220 7.06 25.30 -8.30
C GLU A 220 5.65 24.74 -8.56
N THR A 221 5.51 23.85 -9.54
CA THR A 221 4.23 23.34 -10.04
C THR A 221 3.97 21.88 -9.63
N CYS A 222 5.03 21.14 -9.29
CA CYS A 222 4.93 19.76 -8.84
C CYS A 222 6.01 19.43 -7.82
N TYR A 223 5.58 18.95 -6.65
CA TYR A 223 6.49 18.62 -5.56
C TYR A 223 7.17 17.24 -5.70
N SER A 224 6.76 16.38 -6.65
CA SER A 224 7.31 15.02 -6.76
C SER A 224 7.08 14.41 -8.14
N PHE A 225 8.14 14.33 -8.94
CA PHE A 225 8.11 13.77 -10.29
C PHE A 225 9.23 12.75 -10.51
N PRO A 226 8.94 11.48 -10.83
CA PRO A 226 9.98 10.44 -10.99
C PRO A 226 10.75 10.56 -12.31
N LEU A 227 12.08 10.48 -12.22
CA LEU A 227 13.04 10.34 -13.33
C LEU A 227 13.76 9.00 -13.22
N ILE A 228 13.63 8.14 -14.24
CA ILE A 228 14.22 6.80 -14.27
C ILE A 228 15.47 6.76 -15.15
N MET A 229 16.56 6.25 -14.60
CA MET A 229 17.84 6.07 -15.29
C MET A 229 18.20 4.59 -15.39
N TRP A 230 18.70 4.19 -16.56
CA TRP A 230 19.06 2.80 -16.86
C TRP A 230 20.53 2.64 -17.27
N ASP A 231 21.18 3.71 -17.72
CA ASP A 231 22.55 3.70 -18.21
C ASP A 231 23.54 3.95 -17.06
N GLU A 232 24.63 3.18 -17.03
CA GLU A 232 25.58 3.18 -15.91
C GLU A 232 26.30 4.53 -15.74
N ASP A 233 26.67 5.21 -16.84
CA ASP A 233 27.34 6.51 -16.76
C ASP A 233 26.37 7.60 -16.26
N THR A 234 25.11 7.58 -16.69
CA THR A 234 24.09 8.51 -16.17
C THR A 234 23.76 8.28 -14.70
N ILE A 235 23.72 7.01 -14.27
CA ILE A 235 23.49 6.63 -12.88
C ILE A 235 24.68 7.09 -12.02
N GLU A 236 25.92 6.85 -12.45
CA GLU A 236 27.12 7.27 -11.73
C GLU A 236 27.16 8.79 -11.57
N MET A 237 26.84 9.52 -12.65
CA MET A 237 26.69 10.99 -12.59
C MET A 237 25.63 11.40 -11.57
N SER A 238 24.47 10.74 -11.53
CA SER A 238 23.39 11.09 -10.60
C SER A 238 23.76 10.88 -9.14
N GLN A 239 24.66 9.94 -8.83
CA GLN A 239 25.11 9.69 -7.46
C GLN A 239 25.99 10.82 -6.90
N THR A 240 26.47 11.73 -7.75
CA THR A 240 27.28 12.89 -7.33
C THR A 240 26.44 14.10 -6.92
N TRP A 241 25.13 14.06 -7.17
CA TRP A 241 24.25 15.20 -6.94
C TRP A 241 23.87 15.34 -5.46
N MET A 242 23.81 16.59 -5.00
CA MET A 242 23.28 16.95 -3.69
C MET A 242 21.80 17.33 -3.84
N PRO A 243 20.86 16.62 -3.20
CA PRO A 243 19.46 16.98 -3.22
C PRO A 243 19.23 18.43 -2.74
N LYS A 244 18.25 19.11 -3.36
CA LYS A 244 17.88 20.52 -3.18
C LYS A 244 18.93 21.56 -3.60
N ASP A 245 20.18 21.16 -3.74
CA ASP A 245 21.27 22.03 -4.20
C ASP A 245 21.47 21.96 -5.73
N ILE A 246 21.10 20.85 -6.35
CA ILE A 246 21.28 20.61 -7.79
C ILE A 246 20.01 20.91 -8.58
N ILE A 247 20.14 21.77 -9.58
CA ILE A 247 19.13 22.08 -10.59
C ILE A 247 19.53 21.34 -11.87
N LEU A 248 18.60 20.66 -12.51
CA LEU A 248 18.85 19.95 -13.75
C LEU A 248 18.10 20.63 -14.90
N PHE A 249 18.79 20.83 -16.02
CA PHE A 249 18.15 20.96 -17.32
C PHE A 249 18.34 19.64 -18.07
N ILE A 250 17.24 18.95 -18.32
CA ILE A 250 17.20 17.62 -18.93
C ILE A 250 16.63 17.79 -20.33
N ALA A 251 17.50 17.73 -21.34
CA ALA A 251 17.12 17.88 -22.74
C ALA A 251 16.69 16.54 -23.34
N ASP A 252 15.65 16.56 -24.18
CA ASP A 252 15.13 15.41 -24.92
C ASP A 252 14.96 14.16 -24.02
N VAL A 253 14.30 14.32 -22.86
CA VAL A 253 13.95 13.20 -21.98
C VAL A 253 12.60 12.61 -22.36
N LYS A 254 12.51 11.28 -22.33
CA LYS A 254 11.27 10.59 -22.70
C LYS A 254 10.28 10.61 -21.54
N VAL A 255 9.09 11.15 -21.75
CA VAL A 255 8.00 11.10 -20.76
C VAL A 255 7.03 9.98 -21.10
N THR A 256 6.60 9.20 -20.10
CA THR A 256 5.69 8.07 -20.27
C THR A 256 4.76 7.95 -19.07
N PHE A 257 3.54 7.48 -19.30
CA PHE A 257 2.63 7.09 -18.22
C PHE A 257 3.04 5.72 -17.64
N ASP A 258 3.30 5.66 -16.34
CA ASP A 258 3.62 4.42 -15.63
C ASP A 258 2.32 3.75 -15.13
N ASP A 259 1.96 2.63 -15.73
CA ASP A 259 0.75 1.89 -15.41
C ASP A 259 0.69 1.34 -13.97
N PHE A 260 1.85 1.14 -13.34
CA PHE A 260 1.97 0.61 -11.99
C PHE A 260 1.83 1.73 -10.95
N LYS A 261 2.50 2.87 -11.17
CA LYS A 261 2.43 4.05 -10.30
C LYS A 261 1.21 4.94 -10.57
N LYS A 262 0.54 4.75 -11.71
CA LYS A 262 -0.59 5.58 -12.17
C LYS A 262 -0.23 7.07 -12.23
N CYS A 263 0.97 7.39 -12.72
CA CYS A 263 1.44 8.76 -12.88
C CYS A 263 2.37 8.90 -14.09
N MET A 264 2.57 10.13 -14.56
CA MET A 264 3.62 10.45 -15.53
C MET A 264 5.01 10.32 -14.90
N ILE A 265 5.96 9.79 -15.68
CA ILE A 265 7.38 9.67 -15.30
C ILE A 265 8.27 10.10 -16.47
N ALA A 266 9.46 10.58 -16.17
CA ALA A 266 10.54 10.77 -17.15
C ALA A 266 11.48 9.57 -17.15
N THR A 267 12.02 9.21 -18.30
CA THR A 267 13.01 8.14 -18.47
C THR A 267 14.16 8.64 -19.33
N CYS A 268 15.38 8.57 -18.80
CA CYS A 268 16.58 8.84 -19.58
C CYS A 268 16.80 7.73 -20.60
N ASP A 269 16.90 8.10 -21.86
CA ASP A 269 17.28 7.21 -22.94
C ASP A 269 18.49 7.75 -23.71
N ASN A 270 18.83 7.12 -24.83
CA ASN A 270 20.01 7.43 -25.62
C ASN A 270 20.01 8.84 -26.25
N LYS A 271 18.91 9.60 -26.20
CA LYS A 271 18.82 10.99 -26.65
C LYS A 271 19.04 12.00 -25.52
N THR A 272 18.82 11.57 -24.29
CA THR A 272 18.75 12.47 -23.14
C THR A 272 20.12 13.05 -22.80
N ILE A 273 20.18 14.38 -22.67
CA ILE A 273 21.38 15.10 -22.18
C ILE A 273 21.01 15.84 -20.91
N ILE A 274 21.83 15.68 -19.86
CA ILE A 274 21.59 16.31 -18.56
C ILE A 274 22.66 17.38 -18.34
N THR A 275 22.22 18.62 -18.14
CA THR A 275 23.07 19.73 -17.70
C THR A 275 22.77 20.01 -16.24
N ALA A 276 23.77 19.83 -15.37
CA ALA A 276 23.64 20.12 -13.95
C ALA A 276 24.02 21.58 -13.66
N ASN A 277 23.25 22.23 -12.79
CA ASN A 277 23.34 23.64 -12.43
C ASN A 277 23.47 24.55 -13.66
N PRO A 278 22.44 24.58 -14.52
CA PRO A 278 22.48 25.41 -15.71
C PRO A 278 22.60 26.90 -15.36
N ASP A 279 23.48 27.62 -16.06
CA ASP A 279 23.70 29.06 -15.91
C ASP A 279 22.58 29.87 -16.59
N THR A 280 21.36 29.77 -16.06
CA THR A 280 20.16 30.45 -16.58
C THR A 280 19.42 31.21 -15.49
N MET A 281 18.58 32.17 -15.89
CA MET A 281 17.80 32.96 -14.94
C MET A 281 16.72 32.09 -14.28
N GLU A 282 16.07 31.24 -15.06
CA GLU A 282 15.06 30.29 -14.64
C GLU A 282 15.63 29.32 -13.60
N ALA A 283 16.87 28.85 -13.79
CA ALA A 283 17.51 27.94 -12.84
C ALA A 283 17.88 28.65 -11.52
N ARG A 284 18.25 29.94 -11.59
CA ARG A 284 18.43 30.77 -10.39
C ARG A 284 17.12 30.99 -9.64
N TYR A 285 16.02 31.26 -10.35
CA TYR A 285 14.71 31.38 -9.69
C TYR A 285 14.33 30.07 -9.02
N LEU A 286 14.50 28.96 -9.72
CA LEU A 286 14.15 27.65 -9.19
C LEU A 286 15.06 27.23 -8.01
N TYR A 287 16.35 27.57 -8.06
CA TYR A 287 17.24 27.43 -6.92
C TYR A 287 16.78 28.29 -5.75
N ASN A 288 16.51 29.58 -5.96
CA ASN A 288 16.03 30.48 -4.92
C ASN A 288 14.68 30.02 -4.34
N TYR A 289 13.80 29.47 -5.16
CA TYR A 289 12.55 28.84 -4.74
C TYR A 289 12.83 27.61 -3.86
N ALA A 290 13.72 26.72 -4.28
CA ALA A 290 14.10 25.57 -3.47
C ALA A 290 14.72 25.97 -2.13
N GLN A 291 15.53 27.05 -2.12
CA GLN A 291 16.09 27.62 -0.90
C GLN A 291 15.06 28.41 -0.09
N SER A 292 14.04 29.03 -0.71
CA SER A 292 13.00 29.78 -0.01
C SER A 292 11.95 28.88 0.62
N LEU A 293 11.70 27.69 0.07
CA LEU A 293 10.99 26.62 0.77
C LEU A 293 11.70 26.25 2.09
N GLU A 294 13.03 26.41 2.17
CA GLU A 294 13.80 26.27 3.42
C GLU A 294 13.82 27.55 4.30
N LEU A 295 13.29 28.68 3.82
CA LEU A 295 13.09 29.93 4.59
C LEU A 295 11.64 30.10 5.06
N LEU A 296 10.66 29.51 4.35
CA LEU A 296 9.30 29.27 4.85
C LEU A 296 9.26 28.14 5.90
N ASP A 297 10.38 27.41 6.05
CA ASP A 297 10.74 26.62 7.22
C ASP A 297 11.17 27.51 8.43
N ASP A 298 10.74 28.77 8.49
CA ASP A 298 10.36 29.43 9.75
C ASP A 298 9.17 28.65 10.35
N ASP A 299 9.47 27.40 10.72
CA ASP A 299 8.60 26.56 11.51
C ASP A 299 8.34 27.33 12.81
N PRO A 300 7.09 27.72 13.14
CA PRO A 300 6.78 28.29 14.44
C PRO A 300 7.17 27.35 15.59
N LEU A 301 7.55 26.09 15.32
CA LEU A 301 8.13 25.17 16.30
C LEU A 301 9.64 25.39 16.57
N ASN A 302 10.37 26.10 15.70
CA ASN A 302 11.84 26.24 15.79
C ASN A 302 12.33 27.68 16.08
N ASN A 303 11.45 28.69 16.11
CA ASN A 303 11.80 30.04 16.52
C ASN A 303 11.31 30.31 17.96
N PRO A 304 12.21 30.49 18.96
CA PRO A 304 11.82 30.75 20.35
C PRO A 304 10.95 31.99 20.55
N GLU A 305 11.00 32.94 19.61
CA GLU A 305 10.20 34.18 19.65
C GLU A 305 8.86 34.08 18.88
N ALA A 306 8.73 33.16 17.92
CA ALA A 306 7.45 32.79 17.33
C ALA A 306 6.84 31.62 18.11
N SER A 307 6.76 31.80 19.43
CA SER A 307 6.21 30.78 20.31
C SER A 307 4.81 30.36 19.86
N LEU A 308 4.50 29.07 20.00
CA LEU A 308 3.16 28.48 20.05
C LEU A 308 2.25 29.12 21.14
N GLU A 309 2.53 30.34 21.61
CA GLU A 309 1.67 31.15 22.48
C GLU A 309 0.37 31.50 21.73
N GLY A 310 -0.51 30.49 21.62
CA GLY A 310 -1.80 30.60 20.96
C GLY A 310 -2.38 29.24 20.54
N TYR A 311 -1.54 28.24 20.23
CA TYR A 311 -2.01 26.97 19.67
C TYR A 311 -1.72 25.81 20.63
N ASN A 312 -2.75 25.36 21.33
CA ASN A 312 -2.65 24.19 22.21
C ASN A 312 -2.71 22.90 21.36
N LEU A 313 -1.57 22.23 21.19
CA LEU A 313 -1.46 20.94 20.48
C LEU A 313 -2.32 19.83 21.11
N GLU A 314 -2.69 19.93 22.39
CA GLU A 314 -3.62 18.99 23.05
C GLU A 314 -5.06 19.10 22.52
N ASN A 315 -5.41 20.21 21.85
CA ASN A 315 -6.73 20.42 21.25
C ASN A 315 -6.85 19.90 19.81
N VAL A 316 -5.75 19.45 19.20
CA VAL A 316 -5.78 18.88 17.84
C VAL A 316 -6.46 17.51 17.90
N LYS A 317 -7.69 17.42 17.38
CA LYS A 317 -8.48 16.18 17.35
C LYS A 317 -8.72 15.65 15.94
N ASN A 318 -8.38 16.43 14.93
CA ASN A 318 -8.64 16.06 13.54
C ASN A 318 -7.67 14.96 13.13
N VAL A 319 -8.20 13.78 12.82
CA VAL A 319 -7.43 12.64 12.34
C VAL A 319 -7.58 12.54 10.83
N TYR A 320 -6.46 12.50 10.11
CA TYR A 320 -6.44 12.41 8.65
C TYR A 320 -5.82 11.08 8.20
N SER A 321 -6.38 10.49 7.14
CA SER A 321 -5.67 9.48 6.36
C SER A 321 -4.60 10.13 5.47
N VAL A 322 -3.61 9.38 5.02
CA VAL A 322 -2.59 9.85 4.08
C VAL A 322 -3.22 10.36 2.79
N GLN A 323 -4.31 9.75 2.30
CA GLN A 323 -5.00 10.23 1.10
C GLN A 323 -5.72 11.55 1.34
N GLN A 324 -6.35 11.74 2.50
CA GLN A 324 -6.94 13.03 2.88
C GLN A 324 -5.85 14.09 3.06
N LEU A 325 -4.72 13.72 3.68
CA LEU A 325 -3.56 14.60 3.80
C LEU A 325 -3.04 15.00 2.41
N LYS A 326 -2.95 14.07 1.46
CA LYS A 326 -2.57 14.36 0.07
C LYS A 326 -3.55 15.29 -0.64
N GLN A 327 -4.85 15.14 -0.39
CA GLN A 327 -5.87 16.03 -0.94
C GLN A 327 -5.74 17.44 -0.37
N ILE A 328 -5.56 17.55 0.95
CA ILE A 328 -5.31 18.82 1.64
C ILE A 328 -4.04 19.49 1.09
N MET A 329 -2.95 18.73 0.94
CA MET A 329 -1.71 19.22 0.32
C MET A 329 -1.95 19.73 -1.10
N ALA A 330 -2.70 18.99 -1.92
CA ALA A 330 -3.03 19.41 -3.30
C ALA A 330 -3.97 20.64 -3.37
N GLU A 331 -4.83 20.83 -2.37
CA GLU A 331 -5.71 22.01 -2.25
C GLU A 331 -4.92 23.25 -1.77
N LEU A 332 -3.95 23.06 -0.87
CA LEU A 332 -3.04 24.09 -0.38
C LEU A 332 -2.15 24.67 -1.50
N ASP A 333 -1.70 23.82 -2.43
CA ASP A 333 -0.89 24.22 -3.60
C ASP A 333 -1.62 25.23 -4.53
N ASN A 334 -2.94 25.40 -4.39
CA ASN A 334 -3.76 26.30 -5.21
C ASN A 334 -4.17 27.62 -4.52
N SER A 335 -3.81 27.85 -3.25
CA SER A 335 -4.30 28.99 -2.45
C SER A 335 -3.19 29.94 -1.98
N THR A 336 -3.40 31.25 -2.10
CA THR A 336 -2.41 32.31 -1.80
C THR A 336 -2.37 32.75 -0.33
N GLN A 337 -3.12 32.10 0.58
CA GLN A 337 -3.10 32.40 2.02
C GLN A 337 -2.80 31.14 2.83
N GLN A 338 -1.56 31.02 3.30
CA GLN A 338 -1.06 29.91 4.11
C GLN A 338 -1.48 30.07 5.58
N ILE A 339 -2.53 29.37 6.00
CA ILE A 339 -2.79 29.10 7.42
C ILE A 339 -2.31 27.67 7.71
N PRO A 340 -1.43 27.45 8.71
CA PRO A 340 -0.98 26.12 9.05
C PRO A 340 -2.16 25.25 9.52
N THR A 341 -2.33 24.09 8.89
CA THR A 341 -3.37 23.11 9.26
C THR A 341 -2.77 22.06 10.19
N PHE A 342 -3.37 21.88 11.36
CA PHE A 342 -2.91 20.90 12.36
C PHE A 342 -3.78 19.65 12.34
N GLY A 343 -3.13 18.49 12.42
CA GLY A 343 -3.81 17.20 12.36
C GLY A 343 -2.98 16.07 12.93
N ILE A 344 -3.66 14.97 13.25
CA ILE A 344 -3.05 13.71 13.68
C ILE A 344 -3.11 12.74 12.51
N VAL A 345 -1.97 12.12 12.19
CA VAL A 345 -1.90 11.06 11.18
C VAL A 345 -1.32 9.81 11.82
N TYR A 346 -2.05 8.70 11.73
CA TYR A 346 -1.59 7.39 12.17
C TYR A 346 -0.94 6.67 10.98
N ALA A 347 0.34 6.92 10.75
CA ALA A 347 1.10 6.35 9.64
C ALA A 347 2.35 5.61 10.12
N CYS A 348 2.77 4.63 9.33
CA CYS A 348 4.04 3.93 9.50
C CYS A 348 5.18 4.69 8.85
N LEU A 349 6.35 4.72 9.51
CA LEU A 349 7.60 5.18 8.92
C LEU A 349 8.09 4.17 7.89
N THR A 350 8.04 4.52 6.60
CA THR A 350 8.40 3.61 5.49
C THR A 350 9.71 3.97 4.80
N SER A 351 10.21 5.19 5.00
CA SER A 351 11.55 5.62 4.62
C SER A 351 12.16 6.44 5.76
N PHE A 352 13.42 6.18 6.09
CA PHE A 352 14.18 6.79 7.19
C PHE A 352 15.67 6.51 6.96
N ASP A 353 16.22 7.14 5.92
CA ASP A 353 17.57 6.88 5.43
C ASP A 353 18.61 7.71 6.20
N ILE A 354 18.85 7.33 7.46
CA ILE A 354 19.82 8.00 8.35
C ILE A 354 21.22 7.39 8.31
N ASP A 355 21.41 6.30 7.57
CA ASP A 355 22.66 5.56 7.46
C ASP A 355 23.31 5.64 6.06
N SER A 356 22.76 6.47 5.16
CA SER A 356 23.47 6.99 3.98
C SER A 356 24.42 8.14 4.39
N ASP A 357 25.24 8.67 3.46
CA ASP A 357 26.23 9.73 3.75
C ASP A 357 25.64 10.80 4.69
N VAL A 358 26.21 10.89 5.91
CA VAL A 358 25.68 11.68 7.06
C VAL A 358 25.39 13.14 6.69
N LYS A 359 26.06 13.65 5.64
CA LYS A 359 25.85 14.98 5.07
C LYS A 359 24.41 15.24 4.59
N GLN A 360 23.62 14.20 4.31
CA GLN A 360 22.24 14.36 3.80
C GLN A 360 21.19 14.52 4.91
N VAL A 361 21.49 14.11 6.14
CA VAL A 361 20.54 14.12 7.27
C VAL A 361 20.87 15.14 8.34
N ILE A 362 22.04 15.77 8.25
CA ILE A 362 22.47 16.87 9.09
C ILE A 362 22.97 18.00 8.21
N ALA A 363 22.58 19.23 8.54
CA ALA A 363 23.16 20.42 7.95
C ALA A 363 23.75 21.33 9.03
N SER A 364 24.94 21.86 8.75
CA SER A 364 25.52 22.98 9.48
C SER A 364 25.26 24.26 8.69
N ARG A 365 24.71 25.28 9.33
CA ARG A 365 24.36 26.57 8.71
C ARG A 365 24.88 27.72 9.57
N CYS A 366 25.27 28.81 8.92
CA CYS A 366 25.64 30.03 9.63
C CYS A 366 24.39 30.69 10.22
N VAL A 367 24.36 30.96 11.52
CA VAL A 367 23.21 31.63 12.17
C VAL A 367 22.97 33.03 11.59
N SER A 368 24.00 33.69 11.07
CA SER A 368 23.91 35.08 10.61
C SER A 368 23.47 35.25 9.16
N CYS A 369 23.73 34.29 8.27
CA CYS A 369 23.31 34.36 6.87
C CYS A 369 22.51 33.15 6.38
N ASN A 370 22.19 32.22 7.29
CA ASN A 370 21.51 30.94 7.07
C ASN A 370 22.10 30.03 5.96
N GLN A 371 23.28 30.37 5.45
CA GLN A 371 23.92 29.63 4.37
C GLN A 371 24.55 28.35 4.90
N ARG A 372 24.40 27.27 4.13
CA ARG A 372 24.98 25.97 4.44
C ARG A 372 26.51 26.06 4.43
N VAL A 373 27.13 25.54 5.47
CA VAL A 373 28.59 25.45 5.63
C VAL A 373 29.00 23.99 5.69
N ALA A 374 30.30 23.71 5.55
CA ALA A 374 30.82 22.37 5.73
C ALA A 374 30.38 21.81 7.10
N LEU A 375 30.03 20.52 7.14
CA LEU A 375 29.55 19.84 8.34
C LEU A 375 30.59 19.99 9.46
N LEU A 376 30.16 20.47 10.63
CA LEU A 376 31.01 20.78 11.79
C LEU A 376 32.05 21.89 11.56
N SER A 377 31.88 22.76 10.55
CA SER A 377 32.69 23.97 10.40
C SER A 377 32.46 24.91 11.58
N GLU A 378 33.53 25.54 12.06
CA GLU A 378 33.47 26.55 13.12
C GLU A 378 33.28 27.98 12.56
N THR A 379 33.41 28.16 11.25
CA THR A 379 33.37 29.49 10.60
C THR A 379 32.53 29.50 9.34
N CYS A 380 31.86 30.62 9.07
CA CYS A 380 31.15 30.86 7.82
C CYS A 380 32.13 31.42 6.77
N MET A 381 32.19 30.76 5.61
CA MET A 381 33.03 31.20 4.50
C MET A 381 32.27 32.05 3.47
N ASN A 382 31.00 32.39 3.71
CA ASN A 382 30.26 33.28 2.83
C ASN A 382 30.82 34.71 2.94
N PRO A 383 31.41 35.27 1.87
CA PRO A 383 31.95 36.64 1.89
C PRO A 383 30.86 37.71 2.05
N GLU A 384 29.61 37.42 1.70
CA GLU A 384 28.44 38.31 1.87
C GLU A 384 27.76 38.16 3.24
N CYS A 385 28.31 37.35 4.15
CA CYS A 385 27.76 37.20 5.48
C CYS A 385 27.89 38.54 6.25
N PRO A 386 26.83 39.01 6.96
CA PRO A 386 26.86 40.28 7.67
C PRO A 386 27.92 40.35 8.80
N VAL A 387 28.46 39.20 9.21
CA VAL A 387 29.52 39.09 10.24
C VAL A 387 30.93 39.01 9.64
N SER A 388 31.11 38.59 8.38
CA SER A 388 32.42 38.55 7.71
C SER A 388 32.83 39.89 7.09
N SER A 389 31.86 40.79 6.86
CA SER A 389 32.04 42.03 6.11
C SER A 389 32.43 43.26 6.96
N ASN A 390 32.55 43.13 8.29
CA ASN A 390 32.97 44.22 9.19
C ASN A 390 33.93 43.76 10.30
N PRO A 391 35.27 43.79 10.10
CA PRO A 391 36.20 43.70 11.20
C PRO A 391 36.43 45.11 11.79
N THR A 392 35.58 45.56 12.72
CA THR A 392 35.92 46.71 13.56
C THR A 392 36.73 46.25 14.78
N PRO A 393 37.97 46.74 14.97
CA PRO A 393 38.79 46.34 16.11
C PRO A 393 38.48 47.24 17.30
N SER A 394 37.47 46.89 18.10
CA SER A 394 37.40 47.42 19.47
C SER A 394 36.44 46.61 20.34
N SER A 395 36.93 46.26 21.54
CA SER A 395 36.29 45.52 22.64
C SER A 395 36.36 43.99 22.58
N SER A 396 36.73 43.42 23.71
CA SER A 396 37.26 42.07 23.95
C SER A 396 36.20 40.96 23.99
N SER A 397 35.41 40.85 22.93
CA SER A 397 34.61 39.66 22.63
C SER A 397 34.33 39.65 21.14
N THR A 398 35.16 38.94 20.37
CA THR A 398 34.85 38.59 18.98
C THR A 398 33.43 38.02 18.94
N PRO A 399 32.48 38.55 18.13
CA PRO A 399 31.21 37.88 17.96
C PRO A 399 31.52 36.54 17.28
N GLN A 400 31.53 35.46 18.07
CA GLN A 400 31.71 34.11 17.53
C GLN A 400 30.60 33.91 16.51
N GLN A 401 30.96 33.74 15.24
CA GLN A 401 30.05 33.23 14.23
C GLN A 401 29.54 31.88 14.72
N THR A 402 28.32 31.85 15.23
CA THR A 402 27.69 30.61 15.68
C THR A 402 27.20 29.87 14.46
N ILE A 403 27.77 28.68 14.23
CA ILE A 403 27.24 27.72 13.26
C ILE A 403 26.22 26.86 13.99
N LYS A 404 24.97 26.85 13.51
CA LYS A 404 23.92 25.94 14.00
C LYS A 404 24.04 24.64 13.21
N THR A 405 24.08 23.52 13.92
CA THR A 405 23.98 22.19 13.29
C THR A 405 22.65 21.58 13.70
N GLN A 406 21.85 21.18 12.71
CA GLN A 406 20.49 20.71 12.91
C GLN A 406 20.20 19.47 12.05
N TYR A 407 19.17 18.71 12.46
CA TYR A 407 18.67 17.58 11.69
C TYR A 407 17.86 18.04 10.47
N GLU A 408 18.10 17.40 9.33
CA GLU A 408 17.32 17.52 8.09
C GLU A 408 16.84 16.13 7.66
N ILE A 409 16.24 15.38 8.59
CA ILE A 409 15.78 14.01 8.31
C ILE A 409 14.46 14.06 7.55
N MET A 410 14.49 13.52 6.33
CA MET A 410 13.31 13.30 5.51
C MET A 410 12.81 11.87 5.68
N VAL A 411 11.51 11.73 5.86
CA VAL A 411 10.84 10.45 6.09
C VAL A 411 9.66 10.26 5.18
N SER A 412 9.30 9.02 4.91
CA SER A 412 8.03 8.71 4.24
C SER A 412 7.06 8.12 5.25
N LEU A 413 5.84 8.64 5.23
CA LEU A 413 4.75 8.19 6.09
C LEU A 413 3.71 7.50 5.24
N SER A 414 3.44 6.23 5.54
CA SER A 414 2.45 5.42 4.82
C SER A 414 1.36 4.91 5.74
N ASP A 415 0.13 4.98 5.27
CA ASP A 415 -1.00 4.25 5.86
C ASP A 415 -1.66 3.37 4.78
N HIS A 416 -2.86 2.87 5.04
CA HIS A 416 -3.61 2.01 4.11
C HIS A 416 -4.16 2.75 2.88
N THR A 417 -4.21 4.09 2.90
CA THR A 417 -4.74 4.96 1.84
C THR A 417 -3.66 5.53 0.91
N GLY A 418 -2.38 5.46 1.32
CA GLY A 418 -1.28 5.87 0.46
C GLY A 418 0.03 6.10 1.20
N THR A 419 0.97 6.77 0.55
CA THR A 419 2.25 7.19 1.16
C THR A 419 2.50 8.66 0.88
N VAL A 420 2.64 9.48 1.92
CA VAL A 420 3.24 10.82 1.78
C VAL A 420 4.74 10.63 1.87
N GLU A 421 5.42 11.00 0.79
CA GLU A 421 6.87 10.87 0.69
C GLU A 421 7.53 12.18 1.07
N ASN A 422 8.71 12.11 1.69
CA ASN A 422 9.53 13.26 2.04
C ASN A 422 8.83 14.23 3.01
N CYS A 423 8.20 13.71 4.06
CA CYS A 423 7.83 14.46 5.25
C CYS A 423 9.09 14.85 6.03
N ARG A 424 9.22 16.11 6.42
CA ARG A 424 10.33 16.56 7.27
C ARG A 424 10.03 16.24 8.74
N LEU A 425 11.01 15.67 9.45
CA LEU A 425 10.94 15.57 10.91
C LEU A 425 11.40 16.88 11.55
N ALA A 426 10.57 17.46 12.43
CA ALA A 426 10.93 18.64 13.21
C ALA A 426 12.13 18.35 14.12
N GLU A 427 12.93 19.38 14.43
CA GLU A 427 14.22 19.24 15.14
C GLU A 427 14.06 18.54 16.50
N ASN A 428 13.12 18.99 17.34
CA ASN A 428 12.85 18.38 18.65
C ASN A 428 12.38 16.92 18.54
N CYS A 429 11.58 16.60 17.52
CA CYS A 429 11.14 15.23 17.25
C CYS A 429 12.32 14.36 16.80
N ALA A 430 13.18 14.88 15.92
CA ALA A 430 14.38 14.20 15.45
C ALA A 430 15.39 13.95 16.59
N GLU A 431 15.63 14.92 17.46
CA GLU A 431 16.48 14.75 18.66
C GLU A 431 15.91 13.69 19.60
N THR A 432 14.58 13.70 19.82
CA THR A 432 13.90 12.71 20.67
C THR A 432 13.98 11.30 20.06
N MET A 433 13.77 11.17 18.75
CA MET A 433 13.87 9.90 18.04
C MET A 433 15.32 9.38 18.03
N CYS A 434 16.30 10.26 17.80
CA CYS A 434 17.72 9.85 17.74
C CYS A 434 18.37 9.70 19.13
N GLY A 435 17.76 10.25 20.17
CA GLY A 435 18.27 10.24 21.55
C GLY A 435 19.50 11.13 21.78
N CYS A 436 19.81 12.04 20.86
CA CYS A 436 20.93 12.98 20.96
C CYS A 436 20.73 14.21 20.06
N LYS A 437 21.61 15.22 20.20
CA LYS A 437 21.60 16.42 19.35
C LYS A 437 22.27 16.15 18.00
N ALA A 438 21.94 16.94 16.99
CA ALA A 438 22.51 16.81 15.64
C ALA A 438 24.05 16.86 15.61
N VAL A 439 24.67 17.67 16.48
CA VAL A 439 26.14 17.75 16.62
C VAL A 439 26.76 16.43 17.08
N ASP A 440 26.11 15.73 18.01
CA ASP A 440 26.60 14.45 18.54
C ASP A 440 26.35 13.33 17.54
N PHE A 441 25.20 13.36 16.87
CA PHE A 441 24.83 12.41 15.83
C PHE A 441 25.77 12.45 14.62
N ALA A 442 26.31 13.63 14.27
CA ALA A 442 27.32 13.79 13.22
C ALA A 442 28.58 12.95 13.46
N ARG A 443 28.82 12.51 14.71
CA ARG A 443 29.98 11.71 15.12
C ARG A 443 29.68 10.20 15.20
N TRP A 444 28.43 9.79 14.94
CA TRP A 444 28.05 8.39 15.01
C TRP A 444 28.62 7.60 13.83
N THR A 445 28.96 6.34 14.10
CA THR A 445 29.44 5.42 13.08
C THR A 445 28.27 4.84 12.26
N ILE A 446 28.52 4.47 11.00
CA ILE A 446 27.50 3.83 10.14
C ILE A 446 26.78 2.66 10.85
N PRO A 447 27.45 1.74 11.58
CA PRO A 447 26.75 0.69 12.32
C PRO A 447 25.80 1.20 13.42
N GLN A 448 26.13 2.30 14.09
CA GLN A 448 25.24 2.92 15.09
C GLN A 448 24.01 3.52 14.40
N LEU A 449 24.22 4.21 13.28
CA LEU A 449 23.16 4.80 12.45
C LEU A 449 22.23 3.73 11.87
N THR A 450 22.79 2.65 11.31
CA THR A 450 22.00 1.51 10.81
C THR A 450 21.22 0.84 11.94
N ASN A 451 21.81 0.65 13.13
CA ASN A 451 21.07 0.08 14.25
C ASN A 451 19.89 0.95 14.69
N LEU A 452 20.07 2.28 14.76
CA LEU A 452 18.99 3.22 15.06
C LEU A 452 17.93 3.21 13.96
N LYS A 453 18.34 3.20 12.68
CA LYS A 453 17.45 3.10 11.53
C LYS A 453 16.56 1.87 11.62
N LEU A 454 17.13 0.71 11.96
CA LEU A 454 16.41 -0.56 12.14
C LEU A 454 15.45 -0.56 13.34
N GLN A 455 15.62 0.34 14.32
CA GLN A 455 14.65 0.48 15.41
C GLN A 455 13.36 1.15 14.93
N PHE A 456 13.45 2.13 14.01
CA PHE A 456 12.34 2.95 13.56
C PHE A 456 11.73 2.51 12.23
N LEU A 457 12.54 2.08 11.27
CA LEU A 457 12.03 1.42 10.09
C LEU A 457 11.50 0.06 10.49
N LEU A 458 10.25 -0.19 10.11
CA LEU A 458 9.77 -1.55 9.97
C LEU A 458 10.79 -2.30 9.11
N GLU A 459 11.56 -3.22 9.71
CA GLU A 459 12.70 -3.92 9.09
C GLU A 459 12.29 -4.68 7.82
N ARG A 460 12.19 -3.97 6.68
CA ARG A 460 11.75 -4.57 5.41
C ARG A 460 12.80 -5.46 4.76
N ASP A 461 14.02 -5.53 5.28
CA ASP A 461 15.04 -6.49 4.81
C ASP A 461 15.96 -7.02 5.91
N THR A 462 15.38 -7.75 6.86
CA THR A 462 15.78 -9.16 6.97
C THR A 462 14.50 -9.98 7.01
N LYS A 463 14.25 -10.76 5.94
CA LYS A 463 13.08 -11.64 5.79
C LYS A 463 12.94 -12.72 6.88
N THR A 464 13.79 -12.69 7.90
CA THR A 464 13.77 -13.55 9.07
C THR A 464 13.36 -12.80 10.35
N LYS A 465 13.67 -11.50 10.53
CA LYS A 465 13.43 -10.78 11.80
C LYS A 465 12.14 -9.96 11.86
N MET A 466 11.64 -9.43 10.73
CA MET A 466 10.35 -8.70 10.72
C MET A 466 9.17 -9.61 11.09
N TRP A 467 9.28 -10.90 10.75
CA TRP A 467 8.32 -11.92 11.16
C TRP A 467 8.52 -12.35 12.60
N ASP A 468 9.75 -12.38 13.12
CA ASP A 468 9.98 -12.63 14.55
C ASP A 468 9.37 -11.52 15.41
N ARG A 469 9.37 -10.24 15.00
CA ARG A 469 8.67 -9.14 15.73
C ARG A 469 7.14 -9.23 15.66
N ASN A 470 6.56 -9.57 14.50
CA ASN A 470 5.11 -9.84 14.40
C ASN A 470 4.69 -11.18 15.05
N ILE A 471 5.64 -12.09 15.26
CA ILE A 471 5.44 -13.31 16.06
C ILE A 471 5.58 -13.03 17.55
N MET A 472 6.42 -12.06 17.94
CA MET A 472 6.44 -11.54 19.33
C MET A 472 5.13 -10.82 19.70
N SER A 473 4.38 -10.32 18.71
CA SER A 473 3.00 -9.84 18.85
C SER A 473 1.96 -10.81 18.27
N SER A 474 2.29 -12.09 18.05
CA SER A 474 1.32 -13.10 17.60
C SER A 474 0.70 -13.85 18.77
N CYS A 475 -0.54 -14.28 18.58
CA CYS A 475 -1.20 -15.15 19.54
C CYS A 475 -0.66 -16.56 19.37
N GLU A 476 0.07 -17.08 20.36
CA GLU A 476 0.45 -18.49 20.41
C GLU A 476 -0.80 -19.33 20.76
N VAL A 477 -1.33 -20.05 19.77
CA VAL A 477 -2.54 -20.87 19.90
C VAL A 477 -2.18 -22.28 20.34
N VAL A 478 -1.15 -22.87 19.73
CA VAL A 478 -0.54 -24.13 20.16
C VAL A 478 0.91 -23.86 20.48
N LYS A 479 1.29 -24.10 21.73
CA LYS A 479 2.63 -23.85 22.24
C LYS A 479 3.72 -24.37 21.30
N ASP A 480 4.64 -23.48 20.93
CA ASP A 480 5.78 -23.72 20.03
C ASP A 480 5.43 -24.27 18.64
N ARG A 481 4.15 -24.24 18.24
CA ARG A 481 3.68 -24.91 17.01
C ARG A 481 2.76 -24.06 16.15
N LEU A 482 1.72 -23.45 16.68
CA LEU A 482 0.72 -22.70 15.90
C LEU A 482 0.54 -21.30 16.45
N TYR A 483 0.71 -20.32 15.58
CA TYR A 483 0.56 -18.89 15.88
C TYR A 483 -0.52 -18.27 15.00
N PHE A 484 -1.25 -17.32 15.55
CA PHE A 484 -2.24 -16.50 14.84
C PHE A 484 -1.80 -15.04 14.79
N VAL A 485 -1.83 -14.44 13.60
CA VAL A 485 -1.31 -13.07 13.39
C VAL A 485 -2.10 -12.32 12.32
N SER A 486 -2.19 -11.00 12.45
CA SER A 486 -2.72 -10.10 11.41
C SER A 486 -1.57 -9.47 10.63
N VAL A 487 -1.65 -9.45 9.30
CA VAL A 487 -0.56 -8.99 8.41
C VAL A 487 -1.10 -8.12 7.28
N SER A 488 -0.43 -7.01 6.98
CA SER A 488 -0.80 -6.10 5.88
C SER A 488 -0.37 -6.61 4.49
N CYS A 489 0.55 -7.58 4.45
CA CYS A 489 1.02 -8.19 3.21
C CYS A 489 1.21 -9.70 3.35
N LYS A 490 1.07 -10.43 2.25
CA LYS A 490 1.17 -11.89 2.22
C LYS A 490 2.59 -12.36 2.61
N PRO A 491 2.77 -13.11 3.72
CA PRO A 491 4.05 -13.73 4.07
C PRO A 491 4.49 -14.80 3.07
N ARG A 492 5.82 -15.04 3.03
CA ARG A 492 6.43 -16.17 2.30
C ARG A 492 6.95 -17.21 3.28
N ASN A 493 6.73 -18.48 2.94
CA ASN A 493 7.29 -19.61 3.67
C ASN A 493 8.83 -19.58 3.66
N ASN A 494 9.43 -20.01 4.77
CA ASN A 494 10.89 -20.10 4.90
C ASN A 494 11.30 -21.39 5.65
N SER A 495 12.57 -21.47 6.08
CA SER A 495 13.11 -22.64 6.78
C SER A 495 12.50 -22.86 8.16
N SER A 496 12.07 -21.78 8.84
CA SER A 496 11.60 -21.80 10.24
C SER A 496 10.08 -21.69 10.36
N TYR A 497 9.41 -21.13 9.36
CA TYR A 497 7.99 -20.78 9.40
C TYR A 497 7.20 -21.28 8.19
N HIS A 498 6.02 -21.82 8.45
CA HIS A 498 5.00 -22.16 7.46
C HIS A 498 3.79 -21.24 7.64
N TYR A 499 3.66 -20.26 6.75
CA TYR A 499 2.54 -19.34 6.71
C TYR A 499 1.41 -19.86 5.83
N PHE A 500 0.18 -19.73 6.30
CA PHE A 500 -1.01 -19.96 5.51
C PHE A 500 -2.13 -19.03 5.96
N SER A 501 -3.07 -18.76 5.05
CA SER A 501 -4.25 -17.94 5.33
C SER A 501 -5.47 -18.58 4.73
N VAL A 502 -6.60 -18.31 5.39
CA VAL A 502 -7.93 -18.74 5.00
C VAL A 502 -8.77 -17.57 4.49
N ASP A 503 -8.21 -16.36 4.40
CA ASP A 503 -8.86 -15.16 3.87
C ASP A 503 -9.43 -15.35 2.44
N PRO A 504 -8.76 -16.06 1.51
CA PRO A 504 -9.29 -16.28 0.16
C PRO A 504 -10.37 -17.38 0.09
N ASP A 505 -10.51 -18.19 1.14
CA ASP A 505 -11.38 -19.37 1.12
C ASP A 505 -12.79 -19.02 1.58
N SER A 506 -13.66 -18.67 0.62
CA SER A 506 -15.07 -18.39 0.86
C SER A 506 -15.89 -19.62 1.25
N THR A 507 -15.36 -20.84 1.07
CA THR A 507 -16.09 -22.06 1.49
C THR A 507 -16.21 -22.16 3.01
N LEU A 508 -15.36 -21.46 3.74
CA LEU A 508 -15.35 -21.40 5.20
C LEU A 508 -16.38 -20.40 5.78
N ASP A 509 -16.98 -19.55 4.95
CA ASP A 509 -18.08 -18.68 5.38
C ASP A 509 -19.30 -19.52 5.79
N GLY A 510 -19.49 -20.68 5.18
CA GLY A 510 -20.60 -21.57 5.47
C GLY A 510 -21.98 -20.96 5.18
N CYS A 511 -22.03 -19.81 4.51
CA CYS A 511 -23.26 -19.10 4.22
C CYS A 511 -23.72 -19.42 2.79
N LYS A 512 -24.93 -19.95 2.64
CA LYS A 512 -25.57 -20.17 1.32
C LYS A 512 -26.27 -18.93 0.74
N PHE A 513 -26.31 -17.83 1.48
CA PHE A 513 -27.06 -16.60 1.14
C PHE A 513 -26.14 -15.52 0.59
N HIS A 514 -25.38 -15.83 -0.46
CA HIS A 514 -24.39 -14.91 -1.05
C HIS A 514 -25.03 -13.63 -1.63
N ASP A 515 -26.30 -13.69 -2.03
CA ASP A 515 -27.05 -12.55 -2.60
C ASP A 515 -27.74 -11.70 -1.52
N THR A 516 -27.45 -11.93 -0.24
CA THR A 516 -28.06 -11.18 0.88
C THR A 516 -26.98 -10.39 1.62
N PRO A 517 -27.36 -9.30 2.32
CA PRO A 517 -26.41 -8.54 3.14
C PRO A 517 -25.95 -9.29 4.41
N TYR A 518 -26.39 -10.53 4.63
CA TYR A 518 -26.06 -11.32 5.80
C TYR A 518 -24.55 -11.50 6.00
N PHE A 519 -24.12 -11.32 7.26
CA PHE A 519 -22.79 -11.62 7.72
C PHE A 519 -22.88 -12.21 9.13
N GLY A 520 -22.43 -13.46 9.29
CA GLY A 520 -22.56 -14.21 10.53
C GLY A 520 -21.36 -15.10 10.79
N PRO A 521 -21.36 -15.85 11.92
CA PRO A 521 -20.30 -16.81 12.19
C PRO A 521 -20.28 -17.92 11.14
N PRO A 522 -19.10 -18.45 10.81
CA PRO A 522 -18.94 -19.71 10.08
C PRO A 522 -19.86 -20.83 10.58
N ASN A 523 -20.44 -21.56 9.64
CA ASN A 523 -21.30 -22.69 9.97
C ASN A 523 -20.48 -23.94 10.39
N LEU A 524 -21.17 -25.00 10.82
CA LEU A 524 -20.52 -26.27 11.21
C LEU A 524 -19.59 -26.87 10.13
N ALA A 525 -19.95 -26.76 8.85
CA ALA A 525 -19.11 -27.23 7.75
C ALA A 525 -17.81 -26.39 7.64
N GLY A 526 -17.90 -25.07 7.74
CA GLY A 526 -16.76 -24.17 7.74
C GLY A 526 -15.83 -24.43 8.93
N ILE A 527 -16.39 -24.59 10.13
CA ILE A 527 -15.62 -24.95 11.34
C ILE A 527 -14.91 -26.29 11.15
N TYR A 528 -15.62 -27.32 10.66
CA TYR A 528 -15.05 -28.65 10.46
C TYR A 528 -13.91 -28.64 9.44
N ARG A 529 -14.12 -28.01 8.27
CA ARG A 529 -13.11 -27.85 7.21
C ARG A 529 -11.87 -27.13 7.72
N PHE A 530 -12.06 -26.03 8.45
CA PHE A 530 -10.96 -25.28 9.05
C PHE A 530 -10.17 -26.14 10.05
N CYS A 531 -10.85 -26.85 10.96
CA CYS A 531 -10.18 -27.73 11.91
C CYS A 531 -9.38 -28.83 11.22
N CYS A 532 -9.95 -29.46 10.19
CA CYS A 532 -9.26 -30.48 9.40
C CYS A 532 -8.02 -29.90 8.69
N LEU A 533 -8.14 -28.69 8.14
CA LEU A 533 -7.02 -28.00 7.51
C LEU A 533 -5.88 -27.75 8.51
N VAL A 534 -6.19 -27.16 9.67
CA VAL A 534 -5.18 -26.86 10.71
C VAL A 534 -4.55 -28.15 11.24
N ASN A 535 -5.36 -29.19 11.52
CA ASN A 535 -4.84 -30.50 11.94
C ASN A 535 -3.91 -31.11 10.88
N THR A 536 -4.29 -31.04 9.60
CA THR A 536 -3.44 -31.51 8.50
C THR A 536 -2.12 -30.75 8.47
N LYS A 537 -2.13 -29.42 8.67
CA LYS A 537 -0.91 -28.62 8.75
C LYS A 537 -0.06 -29.00 9.96
N LEU A 538 -0.66 -29.19 11.13
CA LEU A 538 0.05 -29.62 12.35
C LEU A 538 0.77 -30.96 12.17
N HIS A 539 0.20 -31.87 11.38
CA HIS A 539 0.77 -33.19 11.10
C HIS A 539 1.79 -33.17 9.94
N MET A 540 1.49 -32.48 8.84
CA MET A 540 2.33 -32.52 7.63
C MET A 540 3.52 -31.55 7.65
N VAL A 541 3.43 -30.45 8.41
CA VAL A 541 4.53 -29.49 8.50
C VAL A 541 5.55 -30.00 9.52
N PRO A 542 6.85 -30.11 9.15
CA PRO A 542 7.89 -30.63 10.03
C PRO A 542 7.89 -29.97 11.41
N VAL A 543 8.19 -30.74 12.45
CA VAL A 543 8.17 -30.26 13.85
C VAL A 543 9.18 -29.10 14.07
N SER A 544 10.25 -29.05 13.28
CA SER A 544 11.23 -27.96 13.28
C SER A 544 10.70 -26.62 12.76
N LYS A 545 9.54 -26.60 12.08
CA LYS A 545 8.92 -25.38 11.56
C LYS A 545 7.71 -24.96 12.38
N LYS A 546 7.64 -23.69 12.76
CA LYS A 546 6.46 -23.07 13.37
C LYS A 546 5.40 -22.78 12.30
N ILE A 547 4.14 -23.03 12.60
CA ILE A 547 3.01 -22.79 11.69
C ILE A 547 2.38 -21.45 12.07
N VAL A 548 2.11 -20.61 11.07
CA VAL A 548 1.54 -19.28 11.27
C VAL A 548 0.29 -19.14 10.42
N LEU A 549 -0.88 -19.13 11.08
CA LEU A 549 -2.13 -18.73 10.49
C LEU A 549 -2.19 -17.20 10.46
N TYR A 550 -2.31 -16.62 9.26
CA TYR A 550 -2.40 -15.17 9.12
C TYR A 550 -3.73 -14.72 8.50
N THR A 551 -4.20 -13.55 8.93
CA THR A 551 -5.33 -12.82 8.32
C THR A 551 -4.91 -11.39 7.98
N THR A 552 -5.68 -10.71 7.14
CA THR A 552 -5.40 -9.35 6.66
C THR A 552 -5.47 -8.31 7.78
N ALA A 553 -4.45 -7.46 7.90
CA ALA A 553 -4.47 -6.26 8.73
C ALA A 553 -4.97 -5.01 7.97
N ASN A 554 -5.33 -5.15 6.69
CA ASN A 554 -5.75 -4.01 5.86
C ASN A 554 -7.12 -3.49 6.28
N GLU A 555 -7.33 -2.19 6.14
CA GLU A 555 -8.61 -1.56 6.48
C GLU A 555 -9.68 -1.82 5.40
N GLY A 556 -10.93 -1.52 5.74
CA GLY A 556 -12.08 -1.70 4.87
C GLY A 556 -12.98 -2.86 5.26
N PHE A 557 -14.25 -2.74 4.88
CA PHE A 557 -15.33 -3.64 5.32
C PHE A 557 -15.11 -5.11 4.89
N SER A 558 -14.60 -5.35 3.68
CA SER A 558 -14.32 -6.69 3.17
C SER A 558 -13.21 -7.39 3.96
N ASP A 559 -12.13 -6.68 4.26
CA ASP A 559 -11.00 -7.21 5.02
C ASP A 559 -11.35 -7.38 6.52
N ALA A 560 -12.18 -6.50 7.06
CA ALA A 560 -12.73 -6.66 8.40
C ALA A 560 -13.62 -7.91 8.54
N LYS A 561 -14.41 -8.27 7.52
CA LYS A 561 -15.15 -9.55 7.49
C LYS A 561 -14.22 -10.76 7.54
N LYS A 562 -13.11 -10.73 6.78
CA LYS A 562 -12.10 -11.81 6.77
C LYS A 562 -11.45 -11.98 8.14
N ARG A 563 -11.09 -10.87 8.81
CA ARG A 563 -10.58 -10.90 10.19
C ARG A 563 -11.58 -11.51 11.16
N THR A 564 -12.82 -11.01 11.19
CA THR A 564 -13.88 -11.54 12.05
C THR A 564 -14.06 -13.06 11.85
N ARG A 565 -14.06 -13.52 10.60
CA ARG A 565 -14.11 -14.96 10.28
C ARG A 565 -12.91 -15.72 10.83
N SER A 566 -11.71 -15.24 10.56
CA SER A 566 -10.46 -15.89 10.96
C SER A 566 -10.31 -15.99 12.49
N VAL A 567 -10.72 -14.95 13.22
CA VAL A 567 -10.75 -14.94 14.70
C VAL A 567 -11.74 -15.99 15.21
N PHE A 568 -12.97 -16.02 14.69
CA PHE A 568 -13.97 -17.02 15.09
C PHE A 568 -13.50 -18.45 14.82
N LEU A 569 -12.97 -18.73 13.62
CA LEU A 569 -12.48 -20.06 13.24
C LEU A 569 -11.33 -20.52 14.14
N CYS A 570 -10.41 -19.61 14.47
CA CYS A 570 -9.30 -19.88 15.38
C CYS A 570 -9.83 -20.25 16.79
N GLY A 571 -10.80 -19.50 17.30
CA GLY A 571 -11.49 -19.79 18.56
C GLY A 571 -12.16 -21.17 18.55
N ALA A 572 -12.97 -21.45 17.53
CA ALA A 572 -13.68 -22.72 17.39
C ALA A 572 -12.72 -23.93 17.29
N PHE A 573 -11.59 -23.77 16.58
CA PHE A 573 -10.54 -24.77 16.52
C PHE A 573 -9.94 -25.08 17.90
N ALA A 574 -9.58 -24.04 18.66
CA ALA A 574 -9.00 -24.22 20.00
C ALA A 574 -9.97 -24.96 20.93
N MET A 575 -11.27 -24.64 20.87
CA MET A 575 -12.28 -25.34 21.67
C MET A 575 -12.42 -26.81 21.26
N CYS A 576 -12.44 -27.11 19.95
CA CYS A 576 -12.61 -28.48 19.47
C CYS A 576 -11.38 -29.36 19.74
N GLN A 577 -10.19 -28.83 19.45
CA GLN A 577 -8.94 -29.60 19.39
C GLN A 577 -8.08 -29.45 20.66
N LEU A 578 -8.12 -28.29 21.32
CA LEU A 578 -7.30 -27.98 22.50
C LEU A 578 -8.10 -27.97 23.80
N LYS A 579 -9.44 -28.08 23.73
CA LYS A 579 -10.36 -28.10 24.88
C LYS A 579 -10.30 -26.84 25.75
N MET A 580 -9.95 -25.69 25.15
CA MET A 580 -10.01 -24.38 25.79
C MET A 580 -11.46 -23.87 25.88
N THR A 581 -11.74 -23.03 26.87
CA THR A 581 -13.04 -22.33 26.96
C THR A 581 -13.13 -21.18 25.96
N ALA A 582 -14.34 -20.70 25.65
CA ALA A 582 -14.53 -19.58 24.75
C ALA A 582 -13.86 -18.30 25.28
N GLU A 583 -13.97 -18.03 26.59
CA GLU A 583 -13.34 -16.88 27.23
C GLU A 583 -11.82 -16.94 27.19
N GLU A 584 -11.22 -18.11 27.45
CA GLU A 584 -9.76 -18.28 27.46
C GLU A 584 -9.16 -17.95 26.08
N ILE A 585 -9.68 -18.58 25.02
CA ILE A 585 -9.11 -18.37 23.69
C ILE A 585 -9.43 -16.97 23.16
N TYR A 586 -10.61 -16.43 23.43
CA TYR A 586 -10.96 -15.09 22.97
C TYR A 586 -10.11 -14.03 23.67
N ALA A 587 -9.90 -14.14 24.98
CA ALA A 587 -9.02 -13.25 25.73
C ALA A 587 -7.55 -13.34 25.31
N LEU A 588 -7.11 -14.49 24.80
CA LEU A 588 -5.80 -14.62 24.17
C LEU A 588 -5.77 -13.88 22.83
N LEU A 589 -6.71 -14.15 21.93
CA LEU A 589 -6.71 -13.55 20.60
C LEU A 589 -6.93 -12.04 20.62
N GLU A 590 -7.79 -11.51 21.51
CA GLU A 590 -8.12 -10.09 21.63
C GLU A 590 -6.91 -9.20 21.98
N LYS A 591 -5.86 -9.77 22.60
CA LYS A 591 -4.59 -9.05 22.83
C LYS A 591 -3.84 -8.71 21.54
N HIS A 592 -4.21 -9.34 20.43
CA HIS A 592 -3.47 -9.32 19.17
C HIS A 592 -4.29 -8.73 18.00
N PHE A 593 -5.46 -8.16 18.28
CA PHE A 593 -6.23 -7.35 17.33
C PHE A 593 -6.99 -6.24 18.06
N LEU A 594 -7.30 -5.14 17.37
CA LEU A 594 -8.19 -4.11 17.91
C LEU A 594 -9.64 -4.50 17.63
N SER A 595 -10.51 -4.50 18.64
CA SER A 595 -11.93 -4.87 18.48
C SER A 595 -12.67 -3.96 17.47
N SER A 596 -12.20 -2.73 17.26
CA SER A 596 -12.68 -1.80 16.21
C SER A 596 -12.38 -2.26 14.78
N THR A 597 -11.45 -3.20 14.59
CA THR A 597 -11.08 -3.73 13.26
C THR A 597 -11.95 -4.91 12.83
N LEU A 598 -12.85 -5.37 13.71
CA LEU A 598 -13.79 -6.46 13.46
C LEU A 598 -15.17 -5.92 13.10
N VAL A 599 -15.90 -6.65 12.26
CA VAL A 599 -17.30 -6.33 11.93
C VAL A 599 -18.25 -7.15 12.81
N SER A 600 -19.30 -6.50 13.31
CA SER A 600 -20.42 -7.16 13.99
C SER A 600 -21.23 -8.06 13.06
N TYR A 601 -21.77 -9.15 13.58
CA TYR A 601 -22.69 -10.00 12.82
C TYR A 601 -24.07 -9.34 12.64
N CYS A 602 -24.65 -9.46 11.46
CA CYS A 602 -25.96 -8.91 11.11
C CYS A 602 -26.97 -10.01 10.77
N ASP A 603 -28.26 -9.68 10.77
CA ASP A 603 -29.31 -10.62 10.35
C ASP A 603 -29.39 -10.77 8.82
N ILE A 604 -30.34 -11.58 8.35
CA ILE A 604 -30.53 -11.87 6.91
C ILE A 604 -30.88 -10.63 6.07
N ASN A 605 -31.37 -9.56 6.72
CA ASN A 605 -31.72 -8.30 6.08
C ASN A 605 -30.61 -7.23 6.26
N GLY A 606 -29.49 -7.58 6.88
CA GLY A 606 -28.36 -6.66 7.10
C GLY A 606 -28.49 -5.77 8.33
N ASN A 607 -29.51 -5.96 9.16
CA ASN A 607 -29.68 -5.15 10.36
C ASN A 607 -28.69 -5.57 11.45
N VAL A 608 -28.07 -4.58 12.10
CA VAL A 608 -27.01 -4.74 13.10
C VAL A 608 -27.49 -4.36 14.51
N SER A 609 -28.77 -3.98 14.68
CA SER A 609 -29.23 -3.20 15.82
C SER A 609 -28.99 -3.82 17.20
N HIS A 610 -28.62 -5.10 17.28
CA HIS A 610 -28.07 -5.74 18.48
C HIS A 610 -26.79 -6.50 18.10
N ASN A 611 -25.63 -5.94 18.48
CA ASN A 611 -24.29 -6.44 18.19
C ASN A 611 -24.09 -7.86 18.76
N LEU A 612 -24.38 -8.90 17.97
CA LEU A 612 -24.00 -10.27 18.30
C LEU A 612 -22.49 -10.41 18.12
N SER A 613 -21.75 -10.58 19.21
CA SER A 613 -20.28 -10.63 19.18
C SER A 613 -19.74 -12.02 18.80
N ILE A 614 -18.45 -12.07 18.43
CA ILE A 614 -17.73 -13.33 18.23
C ILE A 614 -17.76 -14.18 19.50
N LEU A 615 -17.53 -13.55 20.65
CA LEU A 615 -17.49 -14.23 21.94
C LEU A 615 -18.84 -14.87 22.28
N ASP A 616 -19.97 -14.19 22.05
CA ASP A 616 -21.30 -14.77 22.27
C ASP A 616 -21.54 -16.02 21.42
N CYS A 617 -21.06 -15.99 20.17
CA CYS A 617 -21.16 -17.14 19.27
C CYS A 617 -20.27 -18.30 19.73
N LEU A 618 -19.05 -18.01 20.21
CA LEU A 618 -18.15 -19.01 20.77
C LEU A 618 -18.72 -19.63 22.05
N LYS A 619 -19.29 -18.84 22.97
CA LYS A 619 -19.96 -19.38 24.18
C LYS A 619 -21.16 -20.26 23.85
N GLY A 620 -21.95 -19.89 22.84
CA GLY A 620 -23.04 -20.72 22.33
C GLY A 620 -22.51 -22.05 21.76
N PHE A 621 -21.41 -22.00 21.01
CA PHE A 621 -20.74 -23.18 20.49
C PHE A 621 -20.15 -24.06 21.61
N GLU A 622 -19.59 -23.46 22.65
CA GLU A 622 -19.03 -24.16 23.81
C GLU A 622 -20.09 -24.98 24.53
N LYS A 623 -21.23 -24.34 24.85
CA LYS A 623 -22.37 -25.03 25.46
C LYS A 623 -22.88 -26.16 24.57
N ALA A 624 -22.92 -25.96 23.25
CA ALA A 624 -23.33 -27.00 22.31
C ALA A 624 -22.37 -28.21 22.31
N ILE A 625 -21.05 -27.99 22.41
CA ILE A 625 -20.06 -29.06 22.59
C ILE A 625 -20.27 -29.78 23.92
N ALA A 626 -20.38 -29.03 25.02
CA ALA A 626 -20.56 -29.57 26.37
C ALA A 626 -21.83 -30.42 26.51
N LEU A 627 -22.90 -30.05 25.80
CA LEU A 627 -24.16 -30.79 25.74
C LEU A 627 -24.17 -31.91 24.70
N GLY A 628 -23.08 -32.09 23.93
CA GLY A 628 -22.95 -33.12 22.90
C GLY A 628 -23.76 -32.86 21.63
N PHE A 629 -24.22 -31.63 21.40
CA PHE A 629 -24.93 -31.25 20.17
C PHE A 629 -24.00 -31.22 18.96
N PHE A 630 -22.73 -30.92 19.18
CA PHE A 630 -21.68 -31.05 18.19
C PHE A 630 -20.54 -31.90 18.75
N LYS A 631 -20.15 -32.91 17.98
CA LYS A 631 -19.00 -33.76 18.29
C LYS A 631 -18.13 -33.83 17.05
N PHE A 632 -16.90 -33.34 17.17
CA PHE A 632 -16.00 -33.22 16.04
C PHE A 632 -15.74 -34.57 15.35
N ASP A 633 -15.45 -35.61 16.11
CA ASP A 633 -15.07 -36.94 15.58
C ASP A 633 -16.25 -37.72 14.95
N GLU A 634 -17.49 -37.34 15.29
CA GLU A 634 -18.71 -37.97 14.76
C GLU A 634 -19.37 -37.11 13.65
N PHE A 635 -18.85 -35.92 13.36
CA PHE A 635 -19.48 -34.99 12.42
C PHE A 635 -19.29 -35.42 10.96
N ASP A 636 -20.39 -35.72 10.28
CA ASP A 636 -20.40 -36.05 8.86
C ASP A 636 -20.68 -34.80 8.00
N LEU A 637 -19.60 -34.22 7.48
CA LEU A 637 -19.63 -33.06 6.59
C LEU A 637 -20.48 -33.29 5.33
N ASN A 638 -20.35 -34.46 4.70
CA ASN A 638 -21.04 -34.75 3.45
C ASN A 638 -22.54 -34.85 3.69
N ARG A 639 -22.94 -35.49 4.79
CA ARG A 639 -24.33 -35.59 5.19
C ARG A 639 -24.91 -34.20 5.50
N TYR A 640 -24.21 -33.36 6.26
CA TYR A 640 -24.66 -32.00 6.58
C TYR A 640 -24.94 -31.17 5.30
N GLU A 641 -24.01 -31.15 4.35
CA GLU A 641 -24.16 -30.38 3.10
C GLU A 641 -25.22 -30.99 2.16
N GLN A 642 -25.33 -32.33 2.11
CA GLN A 642 -26.34 -33.02 1.32
C GLN A 642 -27.75 -32.76 1.85
N GLU A 643 -27.93 -32.80 3.17
CA GLU A 643 -29.20 -32.52 3.84
C GLU A 643 -29.67 -31.08 3.59
N GLU A 644 -28.75 -30.11 3.72
CA GLU A 644 -29.02 -28.72 3.38
C GLU A 644 -29.39 -28.54 1.91
N ARG A 645 -28.65 -29.15 0.98
CA ARG A 645 -28.91 -29.03 -0.46
C ARG A 645 -30.22 -29.69 -0.87
N ALA A 646 -30.50 -30.89 -0.36
CA ALA A 646 -31.65 -31.70 -0.75
C ALA A 646 -32.96 -31.16 -0.17
N PHE A 647 -32.94 -30.77 1.10
CA PHE A 647 -34.16 -30.48 1.86
C PHE A 647 -34.20 -29.07 2.46
N ASP A 648 -33.11 -28.31 2.41
CA ASP A 648 -32.96 -27.02 3.08
C ASP A 648 -33.27 -27.12 4.58
N LEU A 649 -32.61 -28.09 5.24
CA LEU A 649 -32.73 -28.37 6.66
C LEU A 649 -31.37 -28.46 7.35
N ASN A 650 -31.35 -28.20 8.65
CA ASN A 650 -30.19 -28.38 9.52
C ASN A 650 -30.65 -28.82 10.92
N TRP A 651 -29.92 -29.73 11.54
CA TRP A 651 -30.11 -30.10 12.94
C TRP A 651 -29.62 -28.98 13.85
N ILE A 652 -30.46 -28.56 14.79
CA ILE A 652 -30.07 -27.59 15.84
C ILE A 652 -29.74 -28.33 17.14
N ILE A 653 -30.51 -29.39 17.43
CA ILE A 653 -30.23 -30.34 18.51
C ILE A 653 -30.39 -31.73 17.90
N PRO A 654 -29.29 -32.46 17.62
CA PRO A 654 -29.35 -33.78 17.00
C PRO A 654 -30.32 -34.71 17.75
N GLY A 655 -31.24 -35.34 17.01
CA GLY A 655 -32.24 -36.24 17.58
C GLY A 655 -33.39 -35.57 18.34
N LYS A 656 -33.42 -34.23 18.50
CA LYS A 656 -34.51 -33.52 19.19
C LYS A 656 -35.15 -32.40 18.38
N LEU A 657 -34.38 -31.49 17.78
CA LEU A 657 -34.91 -30.34 17.05
C LEU A 657 -34.21 -30.15 15.71
N LEU A 658 -35.03 -30.13 14.66
CA LEU A 658 -34.62 -29.96 13.27
C LEU A 658 -35.28 -28.70 12.69
N ALA A 659 -34.51 -27.80 12.09
CA ALA A 659 -35.03 -26.61 11.42
C ALA A 659 -35.02 -26.82 9.90
N LEU A 660 -36.09 -26.41 9.21
CA LEU A 660 -36.19 -26.53 7.75
C LEU A 660 -37.02 -25.40 7.13
N SER A 661 -36.83 -25.15 5.83
CA SER A 661 -37.74 -24.31 5.06
C SER A 661 -39.10 -24.98 4.86
N ASP A 662 -40.10 -24.23 4.39
CA ASP A 662 -41.37 -24.83 4.01
C ASP A 662 -41.14 -25.96 2.99
N PRO A 663 -41.68 -27.18 3.23
CA PRO A 663 -41.58 -28.32 2.33
C PRO A 663 -41.98 -28.02 0.88
N GLN A 664 -42.86 -27.05 0.63
CA GLN A 664 -43.30 -26.66 -0.73
C GLN A 664 -42.51 -25.52 -1.38
N ARG A 665 -41.57 -24.87 -0.66
CA ARG A 665 -40.82 -23.69 -1.15
C ARG A 665 -40.04 -23.94 -2.45
N ARG A 666 -39.66 -25.19 -2.76
CA ARG A 666 -38.96 -25.56 -4.00
C ARG A 666 -39.88 -26.38 -4.93
N PRO A 667 -40.56 -25.72 -5.89
CA PRO A 667 -41.67 -26.30 -6.65
C PRO A 667 -41.25 -27.30 -7.75
N GLU A 668 -39.97 -27.37 -8.16
CA GLU A 668 -39.50 -28.27 -9.23
C GLU A 668 -39.76 -29.78 -9.02
N LEU A 669 -40.13 -30.26 -7.82
CA LEU A 669 -40.31 -31.69 -7.52
C LEU A 669 -41.39 -31.98 -6.44
N LYS A 670 -42.58 -31.36 -6.54
CA LYS A 670 -43.58 -31.33 -5.43
C LYS A 670 -43.97 -32.70 -4.84
N VAL A 671 -44.27 -33.72 -5.65
CA VAL A 671 -44.76 -35.03 -5.12
C VAL A 671 -43.61 -35.90 -4.59
N SER A 672 -42.45 -35.88 -5.24
CA SER A 672 -41.29 -36.68 -4.83
C SER A 672 -40.55 -36.08 -3.63
N ARG A 673 -40.68 -34.76 -3.36
CA ARG A 673 -40.04 -34.11 -2.21
C ARG A 673 -40.66 -34.56 -0.88
N PHE A 674 -41.98 -34.58 -0.76
CA PHE A 674 -42.63 -35.04 0.49
C PHE A 674 -42.34 -36.50 0.78
N SER A 675 -42.35 -37.38 -0.22
CA SER A 675 -42.02 -38.80 -0.02
C SER A 675 -40.57 -38.98 0.44
N ARG A 676 -39.63 -38.28 -0.19
CA ARG A 676 -38.22 -38.27 0.23
C ARG A 676 -38.01 -37.68 1.63
N LEU A 677 -38.69 -36.57 1.94
CA LEU A 677 -38.60 -35.92 3.25
C LEU A 677 -39.18 -36.79 4.36
N ARG A 678 -40.31 -37.45 4.12
CA ARG A 678 -40.88 -38.43 5.06
C ARG A 678 -39.97 -39.63 5.27
N LYS A 679 -39.37 -40.15 4.19
CA LYS A 679 -38.39 -41.25 4.29
C LYS A 679 -37.20 -40.81 5.15
N TYR A 680 -36.67 -39.63 4.89
CA TYR A 680 -35.61 -39.02 5.68
C TYR A 680 -36.00 -38.88 7.16
N PHE A 681 -37.18 -38.30 7.45
CA PHE A 681 -37.69 -38.14 8.82
C PHE A 681 -37.79 -39.47 9.57
N ARG A 682 -38.25 -40.56 8.92
CA ARG A 682 -38.27 -41.89 9.56
C ARG A 682 -36.87 -42.41 9.88
N GLN A 683 -35.93 -42.23 8.94
CA GLN A 683 -34.55 -42.68 9.09
C GLN A 683 -33.80 -41.92 10.19
N THR A 684 -34.18 -40.66 10.45
CA THR A 684 -33.52 -39.79 11.42
C THR A 684 -34.30 -39.60 12.72
N GLY A 685 -35.37 -40.37 12.92
CA GLY A 685 -36.13 -40.38 14.18
C GLY A 685 -37.04 -39.16 14.39
N VAL A 686 -37.35 -38.39 13.35
CA VAL A 686 -38.36 -37.33 13.41
C VAL A 686 -39.74 -37.94 13.52
N LYS A 687 -40.52 -37.48 14.50
CA LYS A 687 -41.87 -37.96 14.81
C LYS A 687 -42.92 -36.84 14.73
N GLY A 688 -42.52 -35.59 14.96
CA GLY A 688 -43.41 -34.43 14.92
C GLY A 688 -42.99 -33.36 13.92
N VAL A 689 -43.97 -32.63 13.40
CA VAL A 689 -43.79 -31.47 12.53
C VAL A 689 -44.54 -30.27 13.12
N VAL A 690 -43.86 -29.15 13.28
CA VAL A 690 -44.45 -27.87 13.70
C VAL A 690 -44.38 -26.88 12.56
N ARG A 691 -45.53 -26.32 12.20
CA ARG A 691 -45.67 -25.29 11.16
C ARG A 691 -46.01 -23.93 11.77
N LEU A 692 -45.27 -22.90 11.37
CA LEU A 692 -45.39 -21.54 11.92
C LEU A 692 -45.98 -20.52 10.94
N ASN A 693 -46.09 -20.84 9.65
CA ASN A 693 -46.58 -19.95 8.60
C ASN A 693 -48.02 -20.25 8.18
N LYS A 694 -48.85 -19.21 8.07
CA LYS A 694 -50.25 -19.26 7.60
C LYS A 694 -50.61 -18.12 6.63
N ASP A 695 -49.63 -17.57 5.93
CA ASP A 695 -49.81 -16.33 5.17
C ASP A 695 -50.78 -16.54 3.99
N ASP A 696 -51.77 -15.66 3.84
CA ASP A 696 -52.75 -15.66 2.74
C ASP A 696 -52.04 -15.51 1.37
N ASN A 697 -50.89 -14.83 1.34
CA ASN A 697 -50.05 -14.79 0.15
C ASN A 697 -49.47 -16.17 -0.20
N MET A 698 -49.21 -17.06 0.76
CA MET A 698 -48.77 -18.42 0.47
C MET A 698 -49.90 -19.29 -0.12
N VAL A 699 -51.17 -19.03 0.24
CA VAL A 699 -52.34 -19.63 -0.43
C VAL A 699 -52.33 -19.20 -1.91
N LYS A 700 -52.14 -17.89 -2.16
CA LYS A 700 -52.06 -17.30 -3.51
C LYS A 700 -50.94 -17.90 -4.38
N TYR A 701 -49.81 -18.28 -3.79
CA TYR A 701 -48.68 -18.91 -4.50
C TYR A 701 -48.68 -20.46 -4.46
N GLY A 702 -49.69 -21.10 -3.85
CA GLY A 702 -49.79 -22.57 -3.78
C GLY A 702 -48.64 -23.23 -3.00
N LEU A 703 -48.18 -22.57 -1.93
CA LEU A 703 -47.05 -22.96 -1.09
C LEU A 703 -47.46 -23.45 0.31
N ILE A 704 -48.76 -23.63 0.57
CA ILE A 704 -49.27 -24.27 1.79
C ILE A 704 -49.60 -25.74 1.49
N TYR A 705 -48.95 -26.63 2.22
CA TYR A 705 -49.24 -28.06 2.14
C TYR A 705 -50.33 -28.49 3.13
N ASP A 706 -50.98 -29.58 2.83
CA ASP A 706 -51.94 -30.20 3.73
C ASP A 706 -51.23 -30.99 4.84
N ALA A 707 -51.55 -30.71 6.11
CA ALA A 707 -51.00 -31.45 7.25
C ALA A 707 -51.20 -32.98 7.13
N ARG A 708 -52.26 -33.41 6.41
CA ARG A 708 -52.54 -34.81 6.07
C ARG A 708 -51.39 -35.49 5.32
N CYS A 709 -50.55 -34.74 4.60
CA CYS A 709 -49.36 -35.29 3.95
C CYS A 709 -48.35 -35.87 4.95
N PHE A 710 -48.39 -35.46 6.22
CA PHE A 710 -47.58 -36.01 7.32
C PHE A 710 -48.41 -36.90 8.25
N THR A 711 -49.61 -36.48 8.66
CA THR A 711 -50.41 -37.25 9.64
C THR A 711 -50.86 -38.60 9.09
N ALA A 712 -51.24 -38.70 7.80
CA ALA A 712 -51.55 -39.97 7.15
C ALA A 712 -50.33 -40.92 7.03
N ASN A 713 -49.13 -40.44 7.37
CA ASN A 713 -47.87 -41.18 7.29
C ASN A 713 -47.21 -41.41 8.66
N GLY A 714 -47.97 -41.22 9.75
CA GLY A 714 -47.53 -41.55 11.12
C GLY A 714 -46.71 -40.47 11.82
N PHE A 715 -46.75 -39.22 11.35
CA PHE A 715 -46.12 -38.08 12.03
C PHE A 715 -47.17 -37.23 12.74
N SER A 716 -46.87 -36.75 13.94
CA SER A 716 -47.69 -35.71 14.57
C SER A 716 -47.47 -34.37 13.85
N HIS A 717 -48.52 -33.56 13.74
CA HIS A 717 -48.46 -32.25 13.09
C HIS A 717 -49.14 -31.20 13.96
N SER A 718 -48.51 -30.05 14.15
CA SER A 718 -49.00 -28.95 14.98
C SER A 718 -48.83 -27.61 14.29
N ASP A 719 -49.93 -26.87 14.16
CA ASP A 719 -49.96 -25.52 13.64
C ASP A 719 -49.86 -24.50 14.79
N LEU A 720 -48.82 -23.66 14.75
CA LEU A 720 -48.50 -22.61 15.73
C LEU A 720 -48.22 -21.28 15.01
N TYR A 721 -49.24 -20.76 14.37
CA TYR A 721 -49.11 -19.63 13.45
C TYR A 721 -48.86 -18.29 14.15
N TYR A 722 -47.94 -17.52 13.57
CA TYR A 722 -47.78 -16.09 13.85
C TYR A 722 -47.14 -15.35 12.67
N GLU A 723 -47.29 -14.03 12.66
CA GLU A 723 -46.92 -13.14 11.55
C GLU A 723 -45.44 -13.26 11.15
N ASP A 724 -45.16 -13.10 9.86
CA ASP A 724 -43.79 -13.13 9.38
C ASP A 724 -43.00 -11.91 9.87
N GLY A 725 -41.75 -12.13 10.26
CA GLY A 725 -40.94 -11.11 10.94
C GLY A 725 -41.39 -10.77 12.38
N GLY A 726 -42.58 -11.21 12.81
CA GLY A 726 -43.11 -10.93 14.14
C GLY A 726 -42.50 -11.76 15.27
N ILE A 727 -42.97 -11.51 16.50
CA ILE A 727 -42.55 -12.18 17.74
C ILE A 727 -43.63 -13.15 18.24
N PRO A 728 -43.28 -14.31 18.82
CA PRO A 728 -44.27 -15.30 19.26
C PRO A 728 -44.95 -14.88 20.58
N THR A 729 -46.22 -15.25 20.74
CA THR A 729 -46.96 -15.05 22.00
C THR A 729 -46.62 -16.12 23.04
N LYS A 730 -46.96 -15.87 24.31
CA LYS A 730 -46.67 -16.74 25.45
C LYS A 730 -47.37 -18.08 25.26
N ALA A 731 -48.59 -18.04 24.75
CA ALA A 731 -49.37 -19.22 24.40
C ALA A 731 -48.68 -20.05 23.32
N ILE A 732 -48.15 -19.42 22.27
CA ILE A 732 -47.39 -20.10 21.21
C ILE A 732 -46.14 -20.76 21.78
N ILE A 733 -45.36 -20.05 22.60
CA ILE A 733 -44.11 -20.59 23.15
C ILE A 733 -44.38 -21.74 24.12
N LYS A 734 -45.38 -21.61 25.02
CA LYS A 734 -45.80 -22.69 25.92
C LYS A 734 -46.27 -23.92 25.13
N LYS A 735 -47.07 -23.72 24.09
CA LYS A 735 -47.57 -24.82 23.24
C LYS A 735 -46.44 -25.49 22.45
N PHE A 736 -45.51 -24.71 21.90
CA PHE A 736 -44.31 -25.23 21.23
C PHE A 736 -43.48 -26.10 22.17
N THR A 737 -43.16 -25.58 23.36
CA THR A 737 -42.38 -26.29 24.38
C THR A 737 -43.04 -27.62 24.75
N ARG A 738 -44.36 -27.60 25.00
CA ARG A 738 -45.14 -28.80 25.29
C ARG A 738 -45.09 -29.82 24.14
N VAL A 739 -45.24 -29.37 22.89
CA VAL A 739 -45.19 -30.27 21.72
C VAL A 739 -43.81 -30.94 21.62
N VAL A 740 -42.73 -30.20 21.84
CA VAL A 740 -41.36 -30.74 21.79
C VAL A 740 -41.09 -31.70 22.95
N ASP A 741 -41.52 -31.36 24.17
CA ASP A 741 -41.31 -32.19 25.36
C ASP A 741 -42.11 -33.51 25.32
N GLN A 742 -43.34 -33.47 24.79
CA GLN A 742 -44.22 -34.64 24.70
C GLN A 742 -43.91 -35.55 23.50
N CYS A 743 -43.04 -35.13 22.59
CA CYS A 743 -42.67 -35.91 21.42
C CYS A 743 -41.60 -36.96 21.78
N ASP A 744 -41.89 -38.22 21.48
CA ASP A 744 -41.03 -39.41 21.69
C ASP A 744 -39.93 -39.59 20.62
N GLY A 745 -39.64 -38.52 19.90
CA GLY A 745 -38.58 -38.41 18.90
C GLY A 745 -38.30 -36.96 18.56
N ALA A 746 -37.63 -36.73 17.42
CA ALA A 746 -37.31 -35.37 16.99
C ALA A 746 -38.54 -34.62 16.44
N VAL A 747 -38.52 -33.30 16.60
CA VAL A 747 -39.52 -32.40 16.03
C VAL A 747 -38.88 -31.53 14.95
N ALA A 748 -39.46 -31.57 13.75
CA ALA A 748 -39.10 -30.71 12.63
C ALA A 748 -39.93 -29.42 12.66
N VAL A 749 -39.29 -28.27 12.69
CA VAL A 749 -39.93 -26.95 12.87
C VAL A 749 -39.67 -26.09 11.65
N HIS A 750 -40.73 -25.58 11.01
CA HIS A 750 -40.58 -24.74 9.84
C HIS A 750 -41.52 -23.52 9.85
N CYS A 751 -41.07 -22.48 9.18
CA CYS A 751 -41.89 -21.37 8.71
C CYS A 751 -41.81 -21.33 7.18
N ARG A 752 -41.78 -20.14 6.57
CA ARG A 752 -41.50 -20.01 5.13
C ARG A 752 -40.05 -20.39 4.80
N ALA A 753 -39.08 -19.68 5.40
CA ALA A 753 -37.65 -19.89 5.15
C ALA A 753 -36.96 -20.82 6.15
N GLY A 754 -37.59 -21.11 7.29
CA GLY A 754 -36.97 -21.86 8.36
C GLY A 754 -35.87 -21.10 9.11
N LEU A 755 -35.95 -19.76 9.16
CA LEU A 755 -34.90 -18.90 9.73
C LEU A 755 -35.41 -18.07 10.91
N GLY A 756 -36.18 -17.00 10.66
CA GLY A 756 -36.63 -16.08 11.71
C GLY A 756 -37.55 -16.73 12.75
N ARG A 757 -38.80 -17.01 12.36
CA ARG A 757 -39.80 -17.60 13.26
C ARG A 757 -39.36 -18.94 13.87
N THR A 758 -38.88 -19.84 13.01
CA THR A 758 -38.32 -21.14 13.40
C THR A 758 -37.19 -20.99 14.43
N GLY A 759 -36.19 -20.16 14.12
CA GLY A 759 -35.07 -19.91 15.01
C GLY A 759 -35.52 -19.31 16.35
N THR A 760 -36.49 -18.39 16.34
CA THR A 760 -36.98 -17.73 17.57
C THR A 760 -37.58 -18.72 18.56
N LEU A 761 -38.43 -19.65 18.10
CA LEU A 761 -39.03 -20.65 18.99
C LEU A 761 -38.00 -21.70 19.46
N ILE A 762 -37.08 -22.10 18.60
CA ILE A 762 -35.98 -23.00 18.99
C ILE A 762 -35.05 -22.31 19.99
N ALA A 763 -34.76 -21.01 19.83
CA ALA A 763 -33.99 -20.23 20.80
C ALA A 763 -34.70 -20.19 22.17
N CYS A 764 -36.01 -19.94 22.21
CA CYS A 764 -36.78 -20.02 23.46
C CYS A 764 -36.60 -21.39 24.15
N TYR A 765 -36.57 -22.49 23.38
CA TYR A 765 -36.34 -23.82 23.92
C TYR A 765 -34.91 -24.01 24.45
N LEU A 766 -33.90 -23.53 23.72
CA LEU A 766 -32.49 -23.55 24.15
C LEU A 766 -32.28 -22.79 25.46
N ILE A 767 -32.87 -21.59 25.57
CA ILE A 767 -32.82 -20.77 26.79
C ILE A 767 -33.50 -21.50 27.96
N ARG A 768 -34.69 -22.05 27.74
CA ARG A 768 -35.50 -22.69 28.79
C ARG A 768 -34.92 -24.02 29.28
N HIS A 769 -34.46 -24.88 28.38
CA HIS A 769 -34.07 -26.25 28.71
C HIS A 769 -32.57 -26.40 28.95
N TYR A 770 -31.76 -25.62 28.24
CA TYR A 770 -30.30 -25.77 28.22
C TYR A 770 -29.55 -24.54 28.75
N ARG A 771 -30.26 -23.53 29.26
CA ARG A 771 -29.67 -22.34 29.90
C ARG A 771 -28.69 -21.58 29.00
N PHE A 772 -28.96 -21.56 27.71
CA PHE A 772 -28.32 -20.61 26.81
C PHE A 772 -28.81 -19.20 27.13
N SER A 773 -27.95 -18.20 27.02
CA SER A 773 -28.37 -16.81 26.88
C SER A 773 -29.06 -16.60 25.52
N ALA A 774 -29.72 -15.46 25.34
CA ALA A 774 -30.30 -15.08 24.06
C ALA A 774 -29.22 -15.01 22.96
N ALA A 775 -28.13 -14.31 23.22
CA ALA A 775 -27.02 -14.15 22.28
C ALA A 775 -26.35 -15.50 21.94
N GLU A 776 -26.08 -16.34 22.95
CA GLU A 776 -25.53 -17.69 22.76
C GLU A 776 -26.47 -18.57 21.91
N SER A 777 -27.77 -18.49 22.16
CA SER A 777 -28.78 -19.26 21.40
C SER A 777 -28.81 -18.84 19.94
N VAL A 778 -28.75 -17.54 19.67
CA VAL A 778 -28.73 -16.99 18.30
C VAL A 778 -27.40 -17.35 17.61
N GLY A 779 -26.27 -17.23 18.32
CA GLY A 779 -24.97 -17.66 17.82
C GLY A 779 -24.97 -19.13 17.40
N TRP A 780 -25.41 -20.04 18.28
CA TRP A 780 -25.52 -21.47 17.98
C TRP A 780 -26.46 -21.76 16.79
N LEU A 781 -27.62 -21.10 16.76
CA LEU A 781 -28.56 -21.24 15.65
C LEU A 781 -27.95 -20.80 14.32
N ARG A 782 -27.16 -19.72 14.30
CA ARG A 782 -26.49 -19.22 13.08
C ARG A 782 -25.31 -20.11 12.65
N ILE A 783 -24.62 -20.74 13.60
CA ILE A 783 -23.59 -21.76 13.32
C ILE A 783 -24.22 -23.02 12.70
N CYS A 784 -25.39 -23.45 13.18
CA CYS A 784 -26.10 -24.60 12.60
C CYS A 784 -26.81 -24.27 11.29
N ARG A 785 -27.41 -23.09 11.21
CA ARG A 785 -28.26 -22.63 10.10
C ARG A 785 -28.12 -21.11 9.95
N PRO A 786 -27.23 -20.64 9.06
CA PRO A 786 -26.99 -19.22 8.82
C PRO A 786 -28.28 -18.42 8.57
N GLY A 787 -28.33 -17.17 9.04
CA GLY A 787 -29.48 -16.27 8.87
C GLY A 787 -30.65 -16.50 9.84
N SER A 788 -30.53 -17.47 10.75
CA SER A 788 -31.50 -17.71 11.83
C SER A 788 -31.67 -16.48 12.73
N VAL A 789 -32.92 -16.19 13.09
CA VAL A 789 -33.36 -15.09 13.95
C VAL A 789 -33.11 -13.69 13.37
N SER A 790 -34.19 -12.93 13.12
CA SER A 790 -34.09 -11.52 12.71
C SER A 790 -33.75 -10.61 13.89
N THR A 791 -33.34 -9.39 13.62
CA THR A 791 -32.95 -8.42 14.66
C THR A 791 -34.07 -8.16 15.66
N LEU A 792 -35.30 -7.89 15.20
CA LEU A 792 -36.47 -7.72 16.07
C LEU A 792 -36.71 -8.92 17.00
N GLN A 793 -36.51 -10.12 16.47
CA GLN A 793 -36.68 -11.37 17.22
C GLN A 793 -35.54 -11.59 18.22
N HIS A 794 -34.31 -11.18 17.87
CA HIS A 794 -33.17 -11.19 18.78
C HIS A 794 -33.43 -10.25 19.97
N CYS A 795 -33.89 -9.02 19.72
CA CYS A 795 -34.29 -8.08 20.78
C CYS A 795 -35.30 -8.72 21.74
N PHE A 796 -36.32 -9.38 21.18
CA PHE A 796 -37.34 -10.06 21.99
C PHE A 796 -36.72 -11.14 22.90
N LEU A 797 -35.80 -11.95 22.37
CA LEU A 797 -35.14 -13.00 23.14
C LEU A 797 -34.32 -12.42 24.31
N GLU A 798 -33.58 -11.33 24.08
CA GLU A 798 -32.82 -10.63 25.12
C GLU A 798 -33.73 -10.07 26.21
N HIS A 799 -34.76 -9.30 25.84
CA HIS A 799 -35.68 -8.68 26.78
C HIS A 799 -36.51 -9.70 27.58
N LYS A 800 -36.72 -10.89 27.02
CA LYS A 800 -37.51 -11.96 27.66
C LYS A 800 -36.68 -13.14 28.14
N GLN A 801 -35.34 -13.05 28.13
CA GLN A 801 -34.46 -14.16 28.51
C GLN A 801 -34.80 -14.72 29.90
N GLU A 802 -34.86 -13.85 30.93
CA GLU A 802 -35.16 -14.24 32.30
C GLU A 802 -36.54 -14.91 32.46
N PRO A 803 -37.65 -14.31 31.97
CA PRO A 803 -38.96 -14.97 31.97
C PRO A 803 -38.98 -16.32 31.22
N ILE A 804 -38.31 -16.41 30.07
CA ILE A 804 -38.20 -17.64 29.29
C ILE A 804 -37.45 -18.70 30.09
N MET A 805 -36.32 -18.35 30.71
CA MET A 805 -35.56 -19.28 31.56
C MET A 805 -36.40 -19.81 32.73
N ARG A 806 -37.19 -18.95 33.40
CA ARG A 806 -38.00 -19.35 34.57
C ARG A 806 -39.24 -20.18 34.23
N GLY A 807 -39.62 -20.28 32.95
CA GLY A 807 -40.79 -21.06 32.52
C GLY A 807 -42.10 -20.28 32.47
N TYR A 808 -42.03 -18.98 32.13
CA TYR A 808 -43.18 -18.09 31.83
C TYR A 808 -44.12 -17.82 33.02
N PRO A 809 -43.74 -16.93 33.96
CA PRO A 809 -44.59 -16.57 35.09
C PRO A 809 -45.92 -15.95 34.62
N GLU A 810 -47.00 -16.12 35.39
CA GLU A 810 -48.38 -15.74 35.02
C GLU A 810 -48.51 -14.29 34.54
N ASP A 811 -47.68 -13.38 35.07
CA ASP A 811 -47.61 -11.94 34.84
C ASP A 811 -46.81 -11.50 33.59
N MET A 812 -46.19 -12.42 32.83
CA MET A 812 -45.43 -12.07 31.63
C MET A 812 -46.35 -11.52 30.52
N LYS A 813 -46.44 -10.19 30.41
CA LYS A 813 -47.07 -9.48 29.28
C LYS A 813 -46.11 -9.42 28.08
N ILE A 814 -46.65 -9.77 26.91
CA ILE A 814 -45.92 -9.70 25.62
C ILE A 814 -46.26 -8.41 24.87
N GLU A 815 -47.45 -7.85 25.10
CA GLU A 815 -47.92 -6.63 24.46
C GLU A 815 -46.98 -5.42 24.66
N ASP A 816 -46.32 -5.31 25.82
CA ASP A 816 -45.45 -4.17 26.18
C ASP A 816 -44.19 -4.02 25.31
N LEU A 817 -43.75 -5.07 24.60
CA LEU A 817 -42.49 -5.03 23.83
C LEU A 817 -42.65 -4.52 22.41
N THR A 818 -43.83 -4.60 21.79
CA THR A 818 -43.94 -4.23 20.38
C THR A 818 -43.64 -2.74 20.17
N GLU A 819 -44.09 -1.88 21.09
CA GLU A 819 -43.73 -0.46 21.06
C GLU A 819 -42.33 -0.19 21.63
N ALA A 820 -41.95 -0.80 22.76
CA ALA A 820 -40.64 -0.57 23.37
C ALA A 820 -39.48 -1.03 22.46
N VAL A 821 -39.65 -2.16 21.76
CA VAL A 821 -38.66 -2.69 20.81
C VAL A 821 -38.70 -1.92 19.48
N LYS A 822 -39.87 -1.47 19.00
CA LYS A 822 -39.93 -0.52 17.87
C LYS A 822 -39.21 0.79 18.19
N LYS A 823 -39.33 1.27 19.43
CA LYS A 823 -38.70 2.51 19.93
C LYS A 823 -37.19 2.37 20.15
N SER A 824 -36.71 1.19 20.58
CA SER A 824 -35.28 0.91 20.73
C SER A 824 -34.55 0.70 19.39
N LEU A 825 -35.28 0.31 18.34
CA LEU A 825 -34.69 -0.07 17.06
C LEU A 825 -34.42 1.10 16.09
N ASN A 826 -34.87 2.34 16.37
CA ASN A 826 -34.68 3.51 15.48
C ASN A 826 -34.88 3.16 13.97
N MET A 827 -35.84 2.28 13.67
CA MET A 827 -36.07 1.82 12.31
C MET A 827 -36.79 2.92 11.53
N PHE A 828 -36.02 3.81 10.91
CA PHE A 828 -36.48 4.53 9.74
C PHE A 828 -36.89 3.50 8.68
N SER A 829 -38.12 3.63 8.20
CA SER A 829 -38.60 2.91 7.03
C SER A 829 -37.76 3.28 5.81
N TYR A 830 -36.79 2.44 5.44
CA TYR A 830 -36.30 2.39 4.06
C TYR A 830 -37.28 1.54 3.25
N GLN A 831 -38.43 2.13 2.92
CA GLN A 831 -39.19 1.79 1.73
C GLN A 831 -39.26 3.06 0.89
N ASN A 832 -38.88 2.94 -0.38
CA ASN A 832 -38.96 3.91 -1.48
C ASN A 832 -37.82 4.92 -1.59
N THR A 833 -36.68 4.49 -2.14
CA THR A 833 -35.96 5.21 -3.20
C THR A 833 -34.90 4.28 -3.80
N ILE A 834 -34.64 4.41 -5.10
CA ILE A 834 -33.69 3.62 -5.91
C ILE A 834 -34.25 2.28 -6.45
N ILE A 835 -35.39 2.31 -7.15
CA ILE A 835 -35.60 1.61 -8.45
C ILE A 835 -36.60 2.47 -9.23
N GLU A 836 -36.13 3.56 -9.82
CA GLU A 836 -36.79 4.31 -10.89
C GLU A 836 -35.78 5.36 -11.35
N GLU A 837 -34.82 4.94 -12.17
CA GLU A 837 -34.02 5.77 -13.10
C GLU A 837 -33.01 4.83 -13.78
N GLN A 838 -33.52 4.05 -14.75
CA GLN A 838 -32.79 3.57 -15.94
C GLN A 838 -33.78 2.81 -16.84
N GLU A 839 -34.77 3.54 -17.34
CA GLU A 839 -35.37 3.32 -18.66
C GLU A 839 -35.52 4.71 -19.31
N GLU A 840 -34.42 5.19 -19.91
CA GLU A 840 -34.37 5.95 -21.18
C GLU A 840 -32.91 6.11 -21.63
#